data_AF-A0A498HWE0-F1
#
_entry.id   AF-A0A498HWE0-F1
#
_cell.length_a   1.000
_cell.length_b   1.000
_cell.length_c   1.000
_cell.angle_alpha   90.00
_cell.angle_beta   90.00
_cell.angle_gamma   90.00
#
_symmetry.space_group_name_H-M   'P 1'
#
loop_
_entity.id
_entity.type
_entity.pdbx_description
1 polymer ?
#
loop_
_entity_poly.entity_id
_entity_poly.type
_entity_poly.pdbx_seq_one_letter_code
_entity_poly.pdbx_strand_id
1 'polypeptide(L)'
;MTPPNHFVIMEPPYCCARGSGTDPFEPHQSCFQDLHNNNFSKIRSKLYKFPIPSDANTSQTRIQNDLLTVVLFLLLTNIFNFCFLREQQPAYATTLVQTRLLPLYKLSVSVPYLVATANWVLGELASCLPEEMSADVYTSLLKALVMPDNRDISCYPVRVSAAAAIVGLLDNDYPPPEWLPLLQVVIGRIGNNEEESSILFHLLSSVVEAGHENVVVHIPYIVSTLVVGISKCIPTDLEPWPQMVEKGFEALAAIDQSWESFTAEQSEENASSEKWVSSQATIGRAFSSLLQQAWLALAHHLGREDEVLPPSSCLDYASTLLRSIMLSVTESNAILELKVSKLLLVWADLIANWHAWEESEDMSIFECIKEAVSLHKKHGLKNFIGGQMPSPPAPPVPQPSIIQGIGSFISEAALHYPSAMWKICSCIHILLHAPIYSSETEGVKQSLAVAFCQATYTRFREIKSKPCPLWKPLLLAISSCYLCCPEVVEGILEKDGDGGFQTWMSALGSVSSSSFKPGLPTESEIKLIVLALAKVVERVVVVGKSSGALLRECFTSLMEASIRWKELREEEEAGGEEETEDDDEIEDDDDDNDDDEDSEDDEYEETEEEFLNRYAEAALALENGTVIEEGDLEDEDQEMDFEQGPCFVIAVQFAIITTAYELITFSLIYFYNIHSYCQVCKIWEIRWPKLSLTQVFAMNNLSSFTALDSNPLSTPCSFGAQHHRPVLLQRSRNTVVCSVKPLVATPSSLSLSGSPNQGLNRIESLTQVSGVLGCQWGDEGKGKLVDILAQHFDIVARCQGGANAGHTIYNAEGKKFALHLVPSGILNEETLCVIGNGVVVHLPGLFKEIDGLESNGVSCKGRILVSDRAHLLFDFHQIVDGLRESELSESFIGTTKRGIGPCYSNKVIRNGIRVSDLRHMDTLPQKLDDLLSDAASRFQGFDYGPHVLKEEVEKYKRFAERLEPFIADTVHVVNEAISEKKKILVEGGQATMLDIDFGTYPFVTSSSPSAGGICTGLGIAPRVLGDLVGVVKAYTTRVGSGPFPTEILGQGGDLLRSAGQEFGTTTGRPRRCGWLDMAALKYCCQINGFSSLNLTKLDVLSDLPKILLGVAYKQKDGTPIKSFPSDLRDLEQLEACPCLSLLFGYDMMFVDYEELPGWESDISSVRNYSDLPQAARQYVETIEELLGVPVHYIGVGPGRDALIYK
;
A
#
# COMPACT_ATOMS: atom_id res chain seq x y z
N MET A 1 -30.02 -11.79 -13.81
CA MET A 1 -30.28 -10.45 -14.36
C MET A 1 -29.35 -9.54 -13.62
N THR A 2 -28.44 -8.90 -14.34
CA THR A 2 -27.30 -8.13 -13.85
C THR A 2 -26.94 -7.13 -14.96
N PRO A 3 -26.54 -5.90 -14.65
CA PRO A 3 -26.27 -4.88 -15.66
C PRO A 3 -24.96 -5.19 -16.43
N PRO A 4 -24.89 -4.92 -17.74
CA PRO A 4 -23.66 -5.03 -18.51
C PRO A 4 -22.87 -3.72 -18.47
N ASN A 5 -21.80 -3.65 -17.66
CA ASN A 5 -20.87 -2.52 -17.64
C ASN A 5 -19.92 -2.53 -18.86
N HIS A 6 -20.49 -2.54 -20.07
CA HIS A 6 -19.80 -2.37 -21.34
C HIS A 6 -20.59 -1.40 -22.21
N PHE A 7 -20.04 -0.22 -22.45
CA PHE A 7 -20.58 0.74 -23.41
C PHE A 7 -20.60 0.11 -24.81
N VAL A 8 -21.79 -0.16 -25.33
CA VAL A 8 -21.96 -0.83 -26.62
C VAL A 8 -21.66 0.16 -27.75
N ILE A 9 -20.52 -0.05 -28.40
CA ILE A 9 -20.18 0.59 -29.68
C ILE A 9 -21.30 0.27 -30.69
N MET A 10 -21.91 1.28 -31.30
CA MET A 10 -22.91 1.06 -32.34
C MET A 10 -22.25 0.43 -33.59
N GLU A 11 -22.66 -0.79 -33.94
CA GLU A 11 -22.29 -1.38 -35.24
C GLU A 11 -22.86 -0.54 -36.40
N PRO A 12 -22.05 -0.20 -37.43
CA PRO A 12 -22.56 0.46 -38.62
C PRO A 12 -23.38 -0.53 -39.48
N PRO A 13 -24.50 -0.09 -40.11
CA PRO A 13 -25.38 -0.98 -40.84
C PRO A 13 -24.72 -1.53 -42.12
N TYR A 14 -24.73 -2.86 -42.28
CA TYR A 14 -24.32 -3.55 -43.50
C TYR A 14 -25.27 -3.25 -44.68
N CYS A 15 -24.97 -2.20 -45.45
CA CYS A 15 -25.72 -1.82 -46.65
C CYS A 15 -25.55 -2.83 -47.81
N CYS A 16 -26.36 -3.90 -47.79
CA CYS A 16 -26.55 -4.79 -48.92
C CYS A 16 -27.25 -4.08 -50.09
N ALA A 17 -26.52 -3.78 -51.17
CA ALA A 17 -27.07 -3.19 -52.40
C ALA A 17 -26.71 -4.01 -53.66
N ARG A 18 -27.54 -5.00 -54.00
CA ARG A 18 -27.57 -5.58 -55.36
C ARG A 18 -28.59 -4.81 -56.20
N GLY A 19 -28.15 -3.97 -57.14
CA GLY A 19 -29.10 -3.22 -57.98
C GLY A 19 -28.48 -2.33 -59.07
N SER A 20 -28.25 -2.92 -60.25
CA SER A 20 -28.30 -2.28 -61.58
C SER A 20 -27.98 -0.78 -61.76
N GLY A 21 -26.87 -0.48 -62.45
CA GLY A 21 -26.81 0.63 -63.42
C GLY A 21 -25.72 1.69 -63.20
N THR A 22 -24.77 1.74 -64.14
CA THR A 22 -23.82 2.85 -64.41
C THR A 22 -23.00 3.37 -63.23
N ASP A 23 -21.74 2.93 -63.14
CA ASP A 23 -20.74 3.40 -62.17
C ASP A 23 -20.40 4.90 -62.28
N PRO A 24 -20.17 5.53 -61.12
CA PRO A 24 -19.06 6.47 -60.99
C PRO A 24 -18.26 6.26 -59.68
N PHE A 25 -17.92 5.00 -59.31
CA PHE A 25 -17.35 4.64 -58.00
C PHE A 25 -15.87 4.19 -57.97
N GLU A 26 -15.11 4.39 -59.06
CA GLU A 26 -13.70 3.96 -59.14
C GLU A 26 -12.68 4.55 -58.13
N PRO A 27 -12.84 5.74 -57.50
CA PRO A 27 -11.77 6.30 -56.64
C PRO A 27 -11.41 5.46 -55.40
N HIS A 28 -12.38 4.76 -54.82
CA HIS A 28 -12.34 4.33 -53.41
C HIS A 28 -11.50 3.08 -53.14
N GLN A 29 -11.36 2.16 -54.10
CA GLN A 29 -10.53 0.95 -53.90
C GLN A 29 -9.07 1.30 -53.61
N SER A 30 -8.53 2.35 -54.24
CA SER A 30 -7.14 2.75 -54.02
C SER A 30 -6.84 3.19 -52.58
N CYS A 31 -7.82 3.75 -51.86
CA CYS A 31 -7.63 4.12 -50.45
C CYS A 31 -7.62 2.90 -49.54
N PHE A 32 -8.56 1.96 -49.72
CA PHE A 32 -8.54 0.69 -48.99
C PHE A 32 -7.23 -0.09 -49.21
N GLN A 33 -6.71 -0.09 -50.44
CA GLN A 33 -5.49 -0.78 -50.79
C GLN A 33 -4.21 -0.06 -50.31
N ASP A 34 -4.21 1.27 -50.21
CA ASP A 34 -3.13 2.01 -49.54
C ASP A 34 -3.18 1.85 -48.00
N LEU A 35 -4.38 1.78 -47.39
CA LEU A 35 -4.55 1.49 -45.95
C LEU A 35 -4.01 0.10 -45.58
N HIS A 36 -4.40 -0.94 -46.33
CA HIS A 36 -3.98 -2.32 -46.07
C HIS A 36 -2.45 -2.54 -46.25
N ASN A 37 -1.72 -1.53 -46.72
CA ASN A 37 -0.27 -1.49 -46.89
C ASN A 37 0.39 -0.35 -46.05
N ASN A 38 -0.27 0.13 -44.99
CA ASN A 38 0.23 1.16 -44.05
C ASN A 38 0.83 2.41 -44.71
N ASN A 39 0.30 2.83 -45.87
CA ASN A 39 0.90 3.88 -46.71
C ASN A 39 0.39 5.30 -46.37
N PHE A 40 0.54 5.70 -45.10
CA PHE A 40 -0.05 6.93 -44.53
C PHE A 40 0.30 8.22 -45.29
N SER A 41 1.49 8.33 -45.89
CA SER A 41 1.91 9.48 -46.71
C SER A 41 1.01 9.71 -47.94
N LYS A 42 0.54 8.64 -48.59
CA LYS A 42 -0.43 8.73 -49.70
C LYS A 42 -1.81 9.13 -49.22
N ILE A 43 -2.22 8.70 -48.02
CA ILE A 43 -3.51 9.07 -47.42
C ILE A 43 -3.52 10.57 -47.12
N ARG A 44 -2.46 11.09 -46.50
CA ARG A 44 -2.22 12.54 -46.32
C ARG A 44 -2.26 13.30 -47.66
N SER A 45 -1.60 12.78 -48.70
CA SER A 45 -1.62 13.35 -50.07
C SER A 45 -3.02 13.36 -50.74
N LYS A 46 -3.92 12.47 -50.35
CA LYS A 46 -5.31 12.41 -50.85
C LYS A 46 -6.24 13.34 -50.07
N LEU A 47 -6.08 13.46 -48.75
CA LEU A 47 -6.92 14.32 -47.90
C LEU A 47 -6.84 15.81 -48.31
N TYR A 48 -5.65 16.32 -48.65
CA TYR A 48 -5.45 17.69 -49.13
C TYR A 48 -6.14 18.02 -50.49
N LYS A 49 -6.76 17.04 -51.17
CA LYS A 49 -7.42 17.23 -52.47
C LYS A 49 -8.93 17.40 -52.40
N PHE A 50 -9.54 17.27 -51.22
CA PHE A 50 -10.98 17.47 -51.03
C PHE A 50 -11.27 18.92 -50.60
N PRO A 51 -12.16 19.65 -51.30
CA PRO A 51 -12.41 21.06 -51.05
C PRO A 51 -13.14 21.28 -49.72
N ILE A 52 -12.95 22.46 -49.14
CA ILE A 52 -13.73 22.92 -47.98
C ILE A 52 -15.09 23.44 -48.48
N PRO A 53 -16.23 23.09 -47.87
CA PRO A 53 -17.53 23.68 -48.21
C PRO A 53 -17.59 25.16 -47.77
N SER A 54 -17.11 26.08 -48.61
CA SER A 54 -17.08 27.52 -48.32
C SER A 54 -18.39 28.26 -48.60
N ASP A 55 -19.23 27.72 -49.48
CA ASP A 55 -20.32 28.47 -50.11
C ASP A 55 -21.70 28.02 -49.64
N ALA A 56 -22.46 28.96 -49.06
CA ALA A 56 -23.82 28.78 -48.55
C ALA A 56 -24.89 28.44 -49.63
N ASN A 57 -24.50 28.28 -50.90
CA ASN A 57 -25.34 27.86 -52.02
C ASN A 57 -25.02 26.44 -52.53
N THR A 58 -24.14 25.69 -51.86
CA THR A 58 -23.77 24.32 -52.27
C THR A 58 -24.92 23.34 -51.97
N SER A 59 -25.27 22.47 -52.93
CA SER A 59 -26.38 21.52 -52.79
C SER A 59 -26.18 20.58 -51.59
N GLN A 60 -27.21 20.41 -50.76
CA GLN A 60 -27.16 19.65 -49.49
C GLN A 60 -26.51 18.26 -49.63
N THR A 61 -26.77 17.54 -50.72
CA THR A 61 -26.20 16.21 -50.98
C THR A 61 -24.69 16.19 -51.22
N ARG A 62 -24.07 17.28 -51.70
CA ARG A 62 -22.60 17.37 -51.77
C ARG A 62 -22.00 17.56 -50.38
N ILE A 63 -22.51 18.54 -49.63
CA ILE A 63 -22.10 18.80 -48.24
C ILE A 63 -22.21 17.51 -47.41
N GLN A 64 -23.33 16.78 -47.53
CA GLN A 64 -23.52 15.50 -46.86
C GLN A 64 -22.48 14.44 -47.27
N ASN A 65 -22.16 14.29 -48.56
CA ASN A 65 -21.17 13.31 -49.02
C ASN A 65 -19.73 13.66 -48.57
N ASP A 66 -19.36 14.95 -48.58
CA ASP A 66 -18.05 15.41 -48.13
C ASP A 66 -17.90 15.21 -46.61
N LEU A 67 -18.94 15.54 -45.81
CA LEU A 67 -19.00 15.24 -44.38
C LEU A 67 -18.97 13.73 -44.09
N LEU A 68 -19.73 12.92 -44.84
CA LEU A 68 -19.78 11.48 -44.66
C LEU A 68 -18.40 10.86 -44.91
N THR A 69 -17.60 11.41 -45.83
CA THR A 69 -16.23 10.97 -46.11
C THR A 69 -15.28 11.29 -44.94
N VAL A 70 -15.43 12.45 -44.30
CA VAL A 70 -14.66 12.81 -43.08
C VAL A 70 -15.03 11.89 -41.91
N VAL A 71 -16.31 11.61 -41.70
CA VAL A 71 -16.74 10.71 -40.62
C VAL A 71 -16.37 9.25 -40.90
N LEU A 72 -16.37 8.80 -42.17
CA LEU A 72 -15.86 7.48 -42.54
C LEU A 72 -14.35 7.37 -42.24
N PHE A 73 -13.57 8.43 -42.46
CA PHE A 73 -12.15 8.48 -42.11
C PHE A 73 -11.94 8.38 -40.59
N LEU A 74 -12.67 9.19 -39.80
CA LEU A 74 -12.57 9.22 -38.33
C LEU A 74 -12.99 7.89 -37.68
N LEU A 75 -14.04 7.24 -38.20
CA LEU A 75 -14.47 5.91 -37.77
C LEU A 75 -13.46 4.82 -38.15
N LEU A 76 -12.81 4.91 -39.31
CA LEU A 76 -11.77 3.96 -39.72
C LEU A 76 -10.47 4.13 -38.92
N THR A 77 -10.13 5.35 -38.45
CA THR A 77 -9.02 5.53 -37.50
C THR A 77 -9.32 4.99 -36.11
N ASN A 78 -10.57 5.11 -35.63
CA ASN A 78 -11.01 4.56 -34.34
C ASN A 78 -10.78 3.04 -34.25
N ILE A 79 -11.02 2.29 -35.34
CA ILE A 79 -10.85 0.82 -35.36
C ILE A 79 -9.38 0.37 -35.48
N PHE A 80 -8.45 1.20 -36.00
CA PHE A 80 -7.13 0.71 -36.41
C PHE A 80 -5.87 1.52 -36.05
N ASN A 81 -5.96 2.81 -35.69
CA ASN A 81 -4.83 3.59 -35.15
C ASN A 81 -5.30 4.98 -34.71
N PHE A 82 -5.56 5.17 -33.41
CA PHE A 82 -5.80 6.51 -32.85
C PHE A 82 -4.51 7.20 -32.39
N CYS A 83 -3.50 6.44 -31.93
CA CYS A 83 -2.18 6.96 -31.55
C CYS A 83 -1.59 7.90 -32.61
N PHE A 84 -1.73 7.53 -33.90
CA PHE A 84 -1.32 8.33 -35.04
C PHE A 84 -1.78 9.79 -35.01
N LEU A 85 -2.96 10.11 -34.43
CA LEU A 85 -3.46 11.49 -34.33
C LEU A 85 -2.82 12.26 -33.16
N ARG A 86 -2.67 11.64 -31.98
CA ARG A 86 -1.91 12.23 -30.85
C ARG A 86 -0.40 12.34 -31.17
N GLU A 87 0.11 11.51 -32.08
CA GLU A 87 1.48 11.57 -32.64
C GLU A 87 1.68 12.64 -33.73
N GLN A 88 0.64 13.33 -34.21
CA GLN A 88 0.84 14.46 -35.12
C GLN A 88 1.16 15.76 -34.36
N GLN A 89 1.99 16.62 -34.94
CA GLN A 89 2.26 17.95 -34.37
C GLN A 89 0.95 18.74 -34.13
N PRO A 90 0.81 19.46 -32.99
CA PRO A 90 -0.44 20.15 -32.60
C PRO A 90 -1.07 21.00 -33.70
N ALA A 91 -0.27 21.72 -34.49
CA ALA A 91 -0.75 22.52 -35.63
C ALA A 91 -1.61 21.73 -36.65
N TYR A 92 -1.40 20.41 -36.78
CA TYR A 92 -2.25 19.55 -37.60
C TYR A 92 -3.61 19.25 -36.92
N ALA A 93 -3.62 18.99 -35.60
CA ALA A 93 -4.85 18.84 -34.81
C ALA A 93 -5.66 20.15 -34.84
N THR A 94 -5.03 21.29 -34.56
CA THR A 94 -5.59 22.65 -34.71
C THR A 94 -6.25 22.83 -36.08
N THR A 95 -5.51 22.55 -37.17
CA THR A 95 -6.02 22.70 -38.55
C THR A 95 -7.20 21.76 -38.83
N LEU A 96 -7.14 20.51 -38.36
CA LEU A 96 -8.20 19.53 -38.52
C LEU A 96 -9.47 19.98 -37.78
N VAL A 97 -9.34 20.39 -36.53
CA VAL A 97 -10.47 20.76 -35.67
C VAL A 97 -11.13 22.04 -36.17
N GLN A 98 -10.36 23.10 -36.45
CA GLN A 98 -10.87 24.36 -37.00
C GLN A 98 -11.54 24.20 -38.36
N THR A 99 -10.95 23.42 -39.27
CA THR A 99 -11.42 23.35 -40.67
C THR A 99 -12.36 22.18 -40.98
N ARG A 100 -12.57 21.21 -40.06
CA ARG A 100 -13.44 20.04 -40.29
C ARG A 100 -14.41 19.71 -39.15
N LEU A 101 -14.07 19.96 -37.87
CA LEU A 101 -14.94 19.62 -36.74
C LEU A 101 -15.82 20.79 -36.29
N LEU A 102 -15.24 21.95 -35.96
CA LEU A 102 -15.99 23.13 -35.51
C LEU A 102 -17.07 23.63 -36.50
N PRO A 103 -16.92 23.52 -37.84
CA PRO A 103 -17.98 23.87 -38.78
C PRO A 103 -19.26 23.03 -38.65
N LEU A 104 -19.18 21.80 -38.13
CA LEU A 104 -20.33 20.89 -37.99
C LEU A 104 -21.40 21.46 -37.06
N TYR A 105 -20.96 22.10 -35.98
CA TYR A 105 -21.79 22.77 -34.96
C TYR A 105 -22.41 24.10 -35.46
N LYS A 106 -22.04 24.54 -36.67
CA LYS A 106 -22.49 25.80 -37.30
C LYS A 106 -23.48 25.53 -38.46
N LEU A 107 -23.87 24.27 -38.72
CA LEU A 107 -24.81 23.86 -39.77
C LEU A 107 -26.29 23.96 -39.35
N SER A 108 -27.15 24.44 -40.26
CA SER A 108 -28.60 24.60 -40.05
C SER A 108 -29.42 23.31 -40.13
N VAL A 109 -28.82 22.21 -40.60
CA VAL A 109 -29.40 20.86 -40.59
C VAL A 109 -28.33 19.91 -40.02
N SER A 110 -28.30 19.79 -38.70
CA SER A 110 -27.41 18.85 -38.02
C SER A 110 -27.92 17.40 -38.17
N VAL A 111 -26.99 16.48 -38.40
CA VAL A 111 -27.26 15.04 -38.39
C VAL A 111 -26.70 14.51 -37.07
N PRO A 112 -27.54 14.06 -36.10
CA PRO A 112 -27.08 13.80 -34.73
C PRO A 112 -25.87 12.87 -34.64
N TYR A 113 -25.82 11.79 -35.42
CA TYR A 113 -24.67 10.88 -35.44
C TYR A 113 -23.34 11.58 -35.78
N LEU A 114 -23.34 12.53 -36.73
CA LEU A 114 -22.11 13.25 -37.11
C LEU A 114 -21.62 14.19 -36.01
N VAL A 115 -22.55 14.85 -35.30
CA VAL A 115 -22.22 15.71 -34.14
C VAL A 115 -21.75 14.85 -32.97
N ALA A 116 -22.41 13.71 -32.72
CA ALA A 116 -22.02 12.79 -31.66
C ALA A 116 -20.60 12.21 -31.88
N THR A 117 -20.23 11.87 -33.13
CA THR A 117 -18.86 11.49 -33.50
C THR A 117 -17.88 12.65 -33.32
N ALA A 118 -18.28 13.87 -33.69
CA ALA A 118 -17.43 15.05 -33.54
C ALA A 118 -17.13 15.38 -32.07
N ASN A 119 -18.10 15.21 -31.16
CA ASN A 119 -17.89 15.38 -29.72
C ASN A 119 -16.81 14.41 -29.21
N TRP A 120 -16.94 13.11 -29.51
CA TRP A 120 -15.97 12.09 -29.06
C TRP A 120 -14.55 12.39 -29.56
N VAL A 121 -14.41 12.83 -30.82
CA VAL A 121 -13.10 13.22 -31.37
C VAL A 121 -12.54 14.48 -30.69
N LEU A 122 -13.36 15.40 -30.17
CA LEU A 122 -12.86 16.55 -29.39
C LEU A 122 -12.28 16.12 -28.04
N GLY A 123 -12.99 15.27 -27.28
CA GLY A 123 -12.50 14.77 -25.99
C GLY A 123 -11.19 13.96 -26.12
N GLU A 124 -11.12 13.06 -27.10
CA GLU A 124 -9.93 12.23 -27.35
C GLU A 124 -8.69 13.00 -27.86
N LEU A 125 -8.87 14.26 -28.27
CA LEU A 125 -7.80 15.15 -28.71
C LEU A 125 -7.38 16.16 -27.63
N ALA A 126 -7.95 16.13 -26.41
CA ALA A 126 -7.66 17.09 -25.33
C ALA A 126 -6.16 17.40 -25.18
N SER A 127 -5.34 16.36 -24.94
CA SER A 127 -3.87 16.41 -24.83
C SER A 127 -3.08 16.92 -26.06
N CYS A 128 -3.74 17.41 -27.13
CA CYS A 128 -3.08 18.02 -28.29
C CYS A 128 -3.84 19.23 -28.87
N LEU A 129 -4.87 19.74 -28.19
CA LEU A 129 -5.54 20.99 -28.53
C LEU A 129 -4.79 22.18 -27.89
N PRO A 130 -4.55 23.29 -28.60
CA PRO A 130 -4.00 24.50 -27.98
C PRO A 130 -5.08 25.22 -27.15
N GLU A 131 -4.68 25.89 -26.07
CA GLU A 131 -5.57 26.66 -25.18
C GLU A 131 -6.40 27.72 -25.94
N GLU A 132 -5.81 28.36 -26.96
CA GLU A 132 -6.48 29.33 -27.85
C GLU A 132 -7.82 28.83 -28.42
N MET A 133 -7.98 27.51 -28.55
CA MET A 133 -9.19 26.89 -29.08
C MET A 133 -10.26 26.57 -28.02
N SER A 134 -9.95 26.66 -26.72
CA SER A 134 -10.85 26.20 -25.64
C SER A 134 -12.22 26.87 -25.75
N ALA A 135 -12.25 28.20 -25.98
CA ALA A 135 -13.50 28.95 -26.17
C ALA A 135 -14.37 28.43 -27.32
N ASP A 136 -13.81 28.08 -28.49
CA ASP A 136 -14.57 27.61 -29.66
C ASP A 136 -14.96 26.12 -29.51
N VAL A 137 -14.14 25.33 -28.79
CA VAL A 137 -14.40 23.91 -28.43
C VAL A 137 -15.53 23.81 -27.40
N TYR A 138 -15.41 24.44 -26.23
CA TYR A 138 -16.44 24.42 -25.20
C TYR A 138 -17.74 25.07 -25.69
N THR A 139 -17.68 26.18 -26.44
CA THR A 139 -18.86 26.77 -27.10
C THR A 139 -19.57 25.77 -28.04
N SER A 140 -18.83 24.85 -28.67
CA SER A 140 -19.39 23.83 -29.56
C SER A 140 -19.99 22.65 -28.79
N LEU A 141 -19.30 22.17 -27.75
CA LEU A 141 -19.80 21.10 -26.86
C LEU A 141 -21.02 21.54 -26.06
N LEU A 142 -21.06 22.77 -25.53
CA LEU A 142 -22.24 23.34 -24.86
C LEU A 142 -23.45 23.41 -25.81
N LYS A 143 -23.24 23.81 -27.07
CA LYS A 143 -24.31 23.79 -28.10
C LYS A 143 -24.83 22.38 -28.34
N ALA A 144 -23.95 21.38 -28.40
CA ALA A 144 -24.32 19.98 -28.56
C ALA A 144 -25.09 19.44 -27.35
N LEU A 145 -24.66 19.78 -26.13
CA LEU A 145 -25.30 19.40 -24.87
C LEU A 145 -26.73 19.97 -24.75
N VAL A 146 -26.98 21.20 -25.23
CA VAL A 146 -28.33 21.79 -25.25
C VAL A 146 -29.19 21.40 -26.47
N MET A 147 -28.68 20.64 -27.45
CA MET A 147 -29.44 20.32 -28.67
C MET A 147 -30.81 19.70 -28.35
N PRO A 148 -31.91 20.23 -28.93
CA PRO A 148 -33.26 19.66 -28.78
C PRO A 148 -33.46 18.46 -29.71
N ASP A 149 -34.44 17.62 -29.36
CA ASP A 149 -34.88 16.51 -30.21
C ASP A 149 -35.78 17.01 -31.35
N ASN A 150 -35.66 16.42 -32.54
CA ASN A 150 -36.29 16.93 -33.75
C ASN A 150 -37.33 15.95 -34.31
N ARG A 151 -38.54 16.02 -33.74
CA ARG A 151 -39.79 15.31 -34.13
C ARG A 151 -39.72 13.79 -34.10
N ASP A 152 -38.91 13.21 -34.98
CA ASP A 152 -38.78 11.76 -35.22
C ASP A 152 -37.35 11.23 -34.88
N ILE A 153 -36.40 12.12 -34.55
CA ILE A 153 -35.01 11.78 -34.24
C ILE A 153 -34.61 12.40 -32.89
N SER A 154 -34.17 11.56 -31.97
CA SER A 154 -33.59 12.01 -30.69
C SER A 154 -32.13 12.43 -30.85
N CYS A 155 -31.77 13.53 -30.19
CA CYS A 155 -30.41 14.01 -30.05
C CYS A 155 -29.74 13.52 -28.75
N TYR A 156 -30.36 12.60 -27.99
CA TYR A 156 -29.78 12.03 -26.76
C TYR A 156 -28.32 11.56 -26.94
N PRO A 157 -27.94 10.78 -27.98
CA PRO A 157 -26.54 10.37 -28.18
C PRO A 157 -25.56 11.54 -28.37
N VAL A 158 -26.03 12.70 -28.85
CA VAL A 158 -25.22 13.93 -28.96
C VAL A 158 -24.99 14.53 -27.58
N ARG A 159 -26.01 14.53 -26.71
CA ARG A 159 -25.91 15.02 -25.34
C ARG A 159 -24.99 14.13 -24.49
N VAL A 160 -25.14 12.81 -24.61
CA VAL A 160 -24.25 11.82 -23.97
C VAL A 160 -22.78 12.03 -24.38
N SER A 161 -22.49 12.09 -25.68
CA SER A 161 -21.10 12.24 -26.13
C SER A 161 -20.54 13.65 -25.91
N ALA A 162 -21.38 14.69 -25.83
CA ALA A 162 -20.94 16.02 -25.43
C ALA A 162 -20.52 16.03 -23.95
N ALA A 163 -21.29 15.39 -23.06
CA ALA A 163 -20.92 15.25 -21.65
C ALA A 163 -19.62 14.47 -21.48
N ALA A 164 -19.50 13.29 -22.11
CA ALA A 164 -18.27 12.49 -22.05
C ALA A 164 -17.05 13.22 -22.64
N ALA A 165 -17.24 14.04 -23.68
CA ALA A 165 -16.16 14.85 -24.25
C ALA A 165 -15.74 16.01 -23.34
N ILE A 166 -16.65 16.58 -22.54
CA ILE A 166 -16.29 17.60 -21.54
C ILE A 166 -15.50 16.97 -20.39
N VAL A 167 -15.94 15.81 -19.86
CA VAL A 167 -15.18 15.07 -18.84
C VAL A 167 -13.77 14.74 -19.36
N GLY A 168 -13.64 14.17 -20.56
CA GLY A 168 -12.32 13.88 -21.15
C GLY A 168 -11.43 15.09 -21.45
N LEU A 169 -11.97 16.32 -21.53
CA LEU A 169 -11.17 17.55 -21.59
C LEU A 169 -10.66 17.96 -20.20
N LEU A 170 -11.50 17.82 -19.17
CA LEU A 170 -11.15 18.10 -17.78
C LEU A 170 -10.12 17.09 -17.24
N ASP A 171 -10.29 15.80 -17.55
CA ASP A 171 -9.35 14.70 -17.22
C ASP A 171 -7.94 14.84 -17.87
N ASN A 172 -7.74 15.86 -18.71
CA ASN A 172 -6.50 16.15 -19.44
C ASN A 172 -6.13 17.65 -19.32
N ASP A 173 -6.49 18.28 -18.19
CA ASP A 173 -6.10 19.65 -17.81
C ASP A 173 -6.43 20.72 -18.87
N TYR A 174 -7.55 20.55 -19.59
CA TYR A 174 -8.01 21.49 -20.63
C TYR A 174 -9.28 22.24 -20.20
N PRO A 175 -9.18 23.25 -19.31
CA PRO A 175 -10.33 23.91 -18.69
C PRO A 175 -11.14 24.78 -19.66
N PRO A 176 -12.42 25.04 -19.35
CA PRO A 176 -13.22 26.05 -20.03
C PRO A 176 -12.72 27.47 -19.70
N PRO A 177 -12.86 28.46 -20.61
CA PRO A 177 -12.48 29.85 -20.34
C PRO A 177 -13.44 30.55 -19.35
N GLU A 178 -14.65 30.03 -19.20
CA GLU A 178 -15.65 30.46 -18.22
C GLU A 178 -16.37 29.22 -17.69
N TRP A 179 -16.33 28.99 -16.37
CA TRP A 179 -16.99 27.85 -15.74
C TRP A 179 -18.50 28.06 -15.57
N LEU A 180 -18.93 29.29 -15.30
CA LEU A 180 -20.33 29.63 -15.02
C LEU A 180 -21.32 29.27 -16.17
N PRO A 181 -21.02 29.50 -17.47
CA PRO A 181 -21.88 29.05 -18.56
C PRO A 181 -22.04 27.53 -18.65
N LEU A 182 -20.99 26.77 -18.34
CA LEU A 182 -21.03 25.30 -18.31
C LEU A 182 -21.93 24.81 -17.17
N LEU A 183 -21.72 25.32 -15.96
CA LEU A 183 -22.56 25.04 -14.79
C LEU A 183 -24.04 25.35 -15.06
N GLN A 184 -24.35 26.53 -15.60
CA GLN A 184 -25.73 26.94 -15.93
C GLN A 184 -26.39 26.01 -16.95
N VAL A 185 -25.65 25.56 -17.98
CA VAL A 185 -26.15 24.63 -19.00
C VAL A 185 -26.43 23.24 -18.42
N VAL A 186 -25.54 22.71 -17.58
CA VAL A 186 -25.70 21.39 -16.95
C VAL A 186 -26.89 21.40 -15.98
N ILE A 187 -26.88 22.33 -15.02
CA ILE A 187 -27.91 22.43 -13.98
C ILE A 187 -29.29 22.75 -14.59
N GLY A 188 -29.34 23.62 -15.60
CA GLY A 188 -30.58 23.98 -16.30
C GLY A 188 -31.22 22.85 -17.12
N ARG A 189 -30.54 21.71 -17.32
CA ARG A 189 -31.09 20.52 -17.99
C ARG A 189 -31.56 19.42 -17.03
N ILE A 190 -30.99 19.33 -15.82
CA ILE A 190 -31.34 18.31 -14.81
C ILE A 190 -32.85 18.41 -14.46
N GLY A 191 -33.53 17.26 -14.43
CA GLY A 191 -34.95 17.15 -14.08
C GLY A 191 -35.97 17.19 -15.21
N ASN A 192 -35.54 17.09 -16.49
CA ASN A 192 -36.46 16.97 -17.63
C ASN A 192 -36.61 15.53 -18.16
N ASN A 193 -35.65 14.64 -17.88
CA ASN A 193 -35.61 13.23 -18.28
C ASN A 193 -34.69 12.48 -17.31
N GLU A 194 -35.05 11.27 -16.88
CA GLU A 194 -34.28 10.47 -15.92
C GLU A 194 -32.93 10.03 -16.50
N GLU A 195 -32.93 9.50 -17.73
CA GLU A 195 -31.72 9.04 -18.42
C GLU A 195 -30.71 10.17 -18.68
N GLU A 196 -31.19 11.40 -18.94
CA GLU A 196 -30.32 12.57 -19.08
C GLU A 196 -29.80 13.08 -17.74
N SER A 197 -30.64 13.07 -16.70
CA SER A 197 -30.24 13.57 -15.37
C SER A 197 -29.09 12.75 -14.79
N SER A 198 -29.09 11.42 -14.95
CA SER A 198 -27.98 10.56 -14.47
C SER A 198 -26.62 10.92 -15.09
N ILE A 199 -26.59 11.34 -16.36
CA ILE A 199 -25.36 11.71 -17.07
C ILE A 199 -24.94 13.13 -16.70
N LEU A 200 -25.91 14.03 -16.54
CA LEU A 200 -25.66 15.41 -16.11
C LEU A 200 -25.19 15.50 -14.65
N PHE A 201 -25.61 14.58 -13.77
CA PHE A 201 -25.07 14.47 -12.41
C PHE A 201 -23.59 14.08 -12.40
N HIS A 202 -23.19 13.03 -13.13
CA HIS A 202 -21.78 12.65 -13.24
C HIS A 202 -20.93 13.76 -13.87
N LEU A 203 -21.42 14.40 -14.93
CA LEU A 203 -20.75 15.56 -15.54
C LEU A 203 -20.58 16.70 -14.53
N LEU A 204 -21.58 16.93 -13.67
CA LEU A 204 -21.52 18.01 -12.68
C LEU A 204 -20.51 17.73 -11.56
N SER A 205 -20.38 16.47 -11.10
CA SER A 205 -19.31 16.09 -10.17
C SER A 205 -17.93 16.38 -10.76
N SER A 206 -17.62 15.86 -11.95
CA SER A 206 -16.32 16.07 -12.60
C SER A 206 -16.02 17.56 -12.93
N VAL A 207 -17.05 18.36 -13.21
CA VAL A 207 -16.93 19.82 -13.40
C VAL A 207 -16.68 20.57 -12.08
N VAL A 208 -17.12 20.03 -10.95
CA VAL A 208 -16.88 20.61 -9.61
C VAL A 208 -15.51 20.19 -9.08
N GLU A 209 -15.14 18.92 -9.24
CA GLU A 209 -13.85 18.34 -8.88
C GLU A 209 -12.69 19.07 -9.61
N ALA A 210 -12.74 19.15 -10.94
CA ALA A 210 -11.70 19.84 -11.74
C ALA A 210 -11.80 21.39 -11.69
N GLY A 211 -12.79 21.94 -11.00
CA GLY A 211 -13.10 23.37 -11.02
C GLY A 211 -12.33 24.21 -10.00
N HIS A 212 -11.94 23.60 -8.88
CA HIS A 212 -11.31 24.26 -7.72
C HIS A 212 -11.97 25.62 -7.40
N GLU A 213 -11.20 26.66 -7.08
CA GLU A 213 -11.66 28.02 -6.76
C GLU A 213 -12.75 28.57 -7.70
N ASN A 214 -12.61 28.32 -9.00
CA ASN A 214 -13.49 28.87 -10.03
C ASN A 214 -14.93 28.34 -9.96
N VAL A 215 -15.12 27.15 -9.36
CA VAL A 215 -16.43 26.52 -9.19
C VAL A 215 -16.90 26.56 -7.75
N VAL A 216 -15.97 26.46 -6.77
CA VAL A 216 -16.24 26.59 -5.32
C VAL A 216 -17.17 27.77 -5.04
N VAL A 217 -16.84 28.98 -5.52
CA VAL A 217 -17.64 30.21 -5.29
C VAL A 217 -19.09 30.16 -5.79
N HIS A 218 -19.48 29.15 -6.58
CA HIS A 218 -20.83 28.93 -7.08
C HIS A 218 -21.60 27.79 -6.36
N ILE A 219 -20.92 26.91 -5.61
CA ILE A 219 -21.51 25.71 -4.99
C ILE A 219 -22.79 25.98 -4.17
N PRO A 220 -22.88 27.01 -3.31
CA PRO A 220 -24.11 27.30 -2.55
C PRO A 220 -25.34 27.55 -3.43
N TYR A 221 -25.16 28.12 -4.63
CA TYR A 221 -26.22 28.32 -5.62
C TYR A 221 -26.53 27.04 -6.40
N ILE A 222 -25.50 26.24 -6.73
CA ILE A 222 -25.65 24.92 -7.36
C ILE A 222 -26.51 24.02 -6.47
N VAL A 223 -26.10 23.81 -5.22
CA VAL A 223 -26.80 23.00 -4.21
C VAL A 223 -28.25 23.46 -4.04
N SER A 224 -28.48 24.77 -3.86
CA SER A 224 -29.82 25.35 -3.71
C SER A 224 -30.73 25.05 -4.92
N THR A 225 -30.17 25.03 -6.13
CA THR A 225 -30.91 24.76 -7.37
C THR A 225 -31.17 23.26 -7.56
N LEU A 226 -30.17 22.42 -7.32
CA LEU A 226 -30.26 20.96 -7.43
C LEU A 226 -31.26 20.37 -6.43
N VAL A 227 -31.22 20.81 -5.17
CA VAL A 227 -32.19 20.40 -4.14
C VAL A 227 -33.62 20.65 -4.61
N VAL A 228 -33.91 21.84 -5.15
CA VAL A 228 -35.24 22.20 -5.69
C VAL A 228 -35.61 21.40 -6.95
N GLY A 229 -34.65 20.78 -7.63
CA GLY A 229 -34.87 19.78 -8.67
C GLY A 229 -35.23 18.42 -8.08
N ILE A 230 -34.32 17.83 -7.29
CA ILE A 230 -34.42 16.49 -6.70
C ILE A 230 -35.68 16.36 -5.83
N SER A 231 -36.00 17.37 -5.01
CA SER A 231 -37.23 17.45 -4.21
C SER A 231 -38.52 17.25 -5.00
N LYS A 232 -38.57 17.56 -6.30
CA LYS A 232 -39.78 17.35 -7.13
C LYS A 232 -39.91 15.91 -7.62
N CYS A 233 -38.84 15.12 -7.54
CA CYS A 233 -38.74 13.76 -8.05
C CYS A 233 -38.80 12.69 -6.95
N ILE A 234 -38.73 13.08 -5.67
CA ILE A 234 -38.98 12.17 -4.53
C ILE A 234 -40.44 11.69 -4.59
N PRO A 235 -40.71 10.38 -4.69
CA PRO A 235 -42.07 9.84 -4.76
C PRO A 235 -42.80 9.93 -3.42
N THR A 236 -44.15 9.93 -3.47
CA THR A 236 -45.01 9.92 -2.28
C THR A 236 -45.38 8.52 -1.78
N ASP A 237 -45.14 7.50 -2.60
CA ASP A 237 -45.39 6.08 -2.31
C ASP A 237 -44.06 5.32 -2.16
N LEU A 238 -44.10 4.14 -1.54
CA LEU A 238 -42.91 3.37 -1.16
C LEU A 238 -42.43 2.41 -2.25
N GLU A 239 -41.09 2.41 -2.42
CA GLU A 239 -40.24 1.54 -3.25
C GLU A 239 -40.44 1.52 -4.79
N PRO A 240 -39.33 1.51 -5.57
CA PRO A 240 -38.00 2.04 -5.26
C PRO A 240 -37.97 3.57 -5.42
N TRP A 241 -36.91 4.25 -4.95
CA TRP A 241 -36.64 5.61 -5.40
C TRP A 241 -36.25 5.61 -6.90
N PRO A 242 -36.61 6.64 -7.69
CA PRO A 242 -36.09 6.79 -9.05
C PRO A 242 -34.58 6.96 -9.02
N GLN A 243 -33.87 6.39 -10.00
CA GLN A 243 -32.40 6.53 -10.11
C GLN A 243 -31.93 7.99 -10.20
N MET A 244 -32.80 8.89 -10.70
CA MET A 244 -32.55 10.34 -10.68
C MET A 244 -32.45 10.91 -9.24
N VAL A 245 -33.21 10.38 -8.28
CA VAL A 245 -33.11 10.79 -6.88
C VAL A 245 -31.82 10.25 -6.28
N GLU A 246 -31.52 8.97 -6.50
CA GLU A 246 -30.31 8.30 -5.99
C GLU A 246 -29.02 9.00 -6.47
N LYS A 247 -28.88 9.18 -7.78
CA LYS A 247 -27.77 9.94 -8.38
C LYS A 247 -27.77 11.43 -8.05
N GLY A 248 -28.92 11.98 -7.64
CA GLY A 248 -29.02 13.33 -7.11
C GLY A 248 -28.41 13.47 -5.71
N PHE A 249 -28.62 12.49 -4.83
CA PHE A 249 -27.99 12.45 -3.51
C PHE A 249 -26.47 12.21 -3.61
N GLU A 250 -26.05 11.28 -4.47
CA GLU A 250 -24.64 11.00 -4.78
C GLU A 250 -23.89 12.26 -5.26
N ALA A 251 -24.43 12.97 -6.26
CA ALA A 251 -23.82 14.20 -6.76
C ALA A 251 -23.81 15.33 -5.72
N LEU A 252 -24.86 15.46 -4.89
CA LEU A 252 -24.85 16.45 -3.81
C LEU A 252 -23.79 16.16 -2.75
N ALA A 253 -23.54 14.89 -2.41
CA ALA A 253 -22.49 14.50 -1.46
C ALA A 253 -21.07 14.77 -2.02
N ALA A 254 -20.82 14.48 -3.30
CA ALA A 254 -19.54 14.80 -3.95
C ALA A 254 -19.27 16.32 -4.01
N ILE A 255 -20.30 17.11 -4.33
CA ILE A 255 -20.22 18.59 -4.36
C ILE A 255 -19.95 19.19 -2.97
N ASP A 256 -20.56 18.62 -1.93
CA ASP A 256 -20.35 19.01 -0.53
C ASP A 256 -18.94 18.67 -0.05
N GLN A 257 -18.44 17.47 -0.37
CA GLN A 257 -17.06 17.06 -0.08
C GLN A 257 -16.02 17.94 -0.79
N SER A 258 -16.24 18.30 -2.06
CA SER A 258 -15.35 19.20 -2.82
C SER A 258 -15.34 20.65 -2.29
N TRP A 259 -16.44 21.08 -1.65
CA TRP A 259 -16.52 22.36 -0.96
C TRP A 259 -15.85 22.31 0.42
N GLU A 260 -15.93 21.17 1.13
CA GLU A 260 -15.25 20.98 2.42
C GLU A 260 -13.73 20.81 2.28
N SER A 261 -13.22 20.04 1.30
CA SER A 261 -11.76 19.90 1.11
C SER A 261 -11.10 21.27 0.91
N PHE A 262 -11.74 22.13 0.12
CA PHE A 262 -11.27 23.49 -0.12
C PHE A 262 -11.31 24.40 1.13
N THR A 263 -12.02 24.04 2.20
CA THR A 263 -11.92 24.76 3.49
C THR A 263 -10.67 24.40 4.29
N ALA A 264 -10.18 23.16 4.16
CA ALA A 264 -9.01 22.68 4.88
C ALA A 264 -7.69 23.18 4.26
N GLU A 265 -7.72 23.58 2.98
CA GLU A 265 -6.54 24.09 2.25
C GLU A 265 -6.32 25.60 2.42
N GLN A 266 -7.30 26.37 2.93
CA GLN A 266 -7.20 27.82 3.16
C GLN A 266 -7.22 28.24 4.64
N SER A 267 -7.06 27.29 5.57
CA SER A 267 -7.25 27.54 7.01
C SER A 267 -6.15 28.34 7.70
N GLU A 268 -5.01 28.59 7.06
CA GLU A 268 -3.86 29.26 7.69
C GLU A 268 -3.85 30.79 7.56
N GLU A 269 -4.59 31.39 6.61
CA GLU A 269 -4.62 32.87 6.45
C GLU A 269 -6.01 33.54 6.42
N ASN A 270 -7.09 32.90 5.95
CA ASN A 270 -8.30 33.64 5.53
C ASN A 270 -9.67 33.09 6.02
N ALA A 271 -9.69 32.29 7.08
CA ALA A 271 -10.92 31.68 7.63
C ALA A 271 -11.99 32.68 8.19
N SER A 272 -11.67 33.97 8.32
CA SER A 272 -12.51 35.01 8.95
C SER A 272 -13.60 35.63 8.05
N SER A 273 -13.80 35.10 6.84
CA SER A 273 -14.73 35.66 5.85
C SER A 273 -16.21 35.42 6.19
N GLU A 274 -16.94 36.49 6.57
CA GLU A 274 -18.40 36.48 6.83
C GLU A 274 -19.22 35.85 5.68
N LYS A 275 -18.71 36.01 4.44
CA LYS A 275 -19.26 35.43 3.20
C LYS A 275 -19.24 33.90 3.22
N TRP A 276 -18.26 33.27 3.87
CA TRP A 276 -18.12 31.81 3.94
C TRP A 276 -19.16 31.18 4.86
N VAL A 277 -19.29 31.70 6.08
CA VAL A 277 -20.31 31.26 7.05
C VAL A 277 -21.73 31.39 6.47
N SER A 278 -22.01 32.49 5.76
CA SER A 278 -23.28 32.71 5.05
C SER A 278 -23.53 31.67 3.93
N SER A 279 -22.46 31.19 3.29
CA SER A 279 -22.49 30.17 2.24
C SER A 279 -22.75 28.78 2.81
N GLN A 280 -22.01 28.37 3.85
CA GLN A 280 -22.21 27.10 4.56
C GLN A 280 -23.61 26.99 5.17
N ALA A 281 -24.10 28.07 5.80
CA ALA A 281 -25.47 28.15 6.32
C ALA A 281 -26.54 28.03 5.20
N THR A 282 -26.19 28.35 3.96
CA THR A 282 -27.10 28.22 2.80
C THR A 282 -27.11 26.80 2.23
N ILE A 283 -25.96 26.12 2.18
CA ILE A 283 -25.85 24.69 1.88
C ILE A 283 -26.65 23.87 2.91
N GLY A 284 -26.41 24.09 4.22
CA GLY A 284 -27.13 23.40 5.30
C GLY A 284 -28.65 23.65 5.29
N ARG A 285 -29.10 24.88 4.98
CA ARG A 285 -30.54 25.18 4.78
C ARG A 285 -31.15 24.38 3.62
N ALA A 286 -30.42 24.23 2.51
CA ALA A 286 -30.88 23.47 1.35
C ALA A 286 -30.96 21.96 1.64
N PHE A 287 -29.89 21.35 2.16
CA PHE A 287 -29.88 19.93 2.54
C PHE A 287 -30.91 19.60 3.62
N SER A 288 -31.08 20.48 4.61
CA SER A 288 -32.14 20.30 5.61
C SER A 288 -33.53 20.28 4.96
N SER A 289 -33.80 21.13 3.97
CA SER A 289 -35.07 21.08 3.22
C SER A 289 -35.25 19.75 2.48
N LEU A 290 -34.19 19.22 1.87
CA LEU A 290 -34.21 17.94 1.15
C LEU A 290 -34.49 16.76 2.10
N LEU A 291 -33.72 16.61 3.18
CA LEU A 291 -33.88 15.51 4.15
C LEU A 291 -35.21 15.62 4.91
N GLN A 292 -35.69 16.83 5.21
CA GLN A 292 -37.03 17.01 5.78
C GLN A 292 -38.13 16.50 4.85
N GLN A 293 -37.98 16.66 3.52
CA GLN A 293 -38.94 16.09 2.57
C GLN A 293 -38.78 14.58 2.44
N ALA A 294 -37.56 14.07 2.29
CA ALA A 294 -37.27 12.65 2.12
C ALA A 294 -37.72 11.80 3.32
N TRP A 295 -37.48 12.28 4.55
CA TRP A 295 -37.68 11.51 5.77
C TRP A 295 -38.91 11.92 6.59
N LEU A 296 -39.24 13.22 6.68
CA LEU A 296 -40.32 13.70 7.58
C LEU A 296 -41.68 13.90 6.89
N ALA A 297 -41.72 14.11 5.57
CA ALA A 297 -42.98 14.29 4.85
C ALA A 297 -43.69 12.95 4.58
N LEU A 298 -42.93 11.88 4.29
CA LEU A 298 -43.46 10.54 4.00
C LEU A 298 -44.26 9.99 5.20
N ALA A 299 -43.69 10.08 6.40
CA ALA A 299 -44.32 9.66 7.66
C ALA A 299 -45.65 10.37 7.97
N HIS A 300 -45.86 11.58 7.44
CA HIS A 300 -47.08 12.36 7.68
C HIS A 300 -48.27 11.97 6.79
N HIS A 301 -48.04 11.25 5.69
CA HIS A 301 -49.06 11.03 4.65
C HIS A 301 -49.87 9.72 4.80
N LEU A 302 -49.33 8.69 5.45
CA LEU A 302 -49.92 7.35 5.48
C LEU A 302 -50.90 7.08 6.65
N GLY A 303 -50.88 7.89 7.71
CA GLY A 303 -51.90 7.86 8.77
C GLY A 303 -52.02 6.54 9.55
N ARG A 304 -50.98 5.71 9.54
CA ARG A 304 -50.86 4.47 10.33
C ARG A 304 -49.74 4.64 11.36
N GLU A 305 -49.91 3.99 12.51
CA GLU A 305 -48.89 3.85 13.56
C GLU A 305 -48.05 2.57 13.35
N ASP A 306 -48.21 1.89 12.20
CA ASP A 306 -47.32 0.81 11.74
C ASP A 306 -45.97 1.44 11.32
N GLU A 307 -44.86 0.91 11.82
CA GLU A 307 -43.50 1.42 11.57
C GLU A 307 -43.13 1.28 10.08
N VAL A 308 -43.02 2.41 9.37
CA VAL A 308 -42.54 2.46 7.98
C VAL A 308 -41.47 3.52 7.85
N LEU A 309 -40.22 3.08 7.97
CA LEU A 309 -39.03 3.87 7.68
C LEU A 309 -38.93 4.20 6.18
N PRO A 310 -38.33 5.34 5.79
CA PRO A 310 -37.95 5.59 4.40
C PRO A 310 -36.90 4.57 3.94
N PRO A 311 -36.76 4.30 2.63
CA PRO A 311 -35.82 3.31 2.12
C PRO A 311 -34.37 3.69 2.45
N SER A 312 -33.54 2.69 2.71
CA SER A 312 -32.13 2.86 3.10
C SER A 312 -31.17 3.02 1.91
N SER A 313 -31.68 2.97 0.68
CA SER A 313 -30.98 3.46 -0.52
C SER A 313 -30.48 4.90 -0.28
N CYS A 314 -29.18 5.14 -0.52
CA CYS A 314 -28.50 6.42 -0.29
C CYS A 314 -28.31 6.85 1.18
N LEU A 315 -28.32 5.91 2.15
CA LEU A 315 -28.10 6.22 3.57
C LEU A 315 -26.76 6.90 3.86
N ASP A 316 -25.66 6.51 3.18
CA ASP A 316 -24.35 7.15 3.39
C ASP A 316 -24.30 8.57 2.81
N TYR A 317 -24.68 8.78 1.55
CA TYR A 317 -24.79 10.12 0.96
C TYR A 317 -25.68 11.04 1.80
N ALA A 318 -26.81 10.55 2.30
CA ALA A 318 -27.68 11.30 3.20
C ALA A 318 -27.05 11.57 4.59
N SER A 319 -26.09 10.75 5.01
CA SER A 319 -25.26 10.99 6.21
C SER A 319 -24.20 12.07 5.94
N THR A 320 -23.62 12.15 4.74
CA THR A 320 -22.78 13.28 4.30
C THR A 320 -23.56 14.59 4.40
N LEU A 321 -24.75 14.64 3.77
CA LEU A 321 -25.61 15.82 3.80
C LEU A 321 -26.04 16.17 5.24
N LEU A 322 -26.28 15.17 6.10
CA LEU A 322 -26.64 15.39 7.50
C LEU A 322 -25.47 15.96 8.33
N ARG A 323 -24.24 15.55 8.07
CA ARG A 323 -23.03 16.14 8.67
C ARG A 323 -22.86 17.60 8.26
N SER A 324 -23.02 17.94 6.98
CA SER A 324 -22.95 19.33 6.49
C SER A 324 -24.05 20.22 7.07
N ILE A 325 -25.29 19.70 7.26
CA ILE A 325 -26.34 20.39 8.04
C ILE A 325 -25.87 20.69 9.47
N MET A 326 -25.22 19.75 10.15
CA MET A 326 -24.74 19.94 11.53
C MET A 326 -23.59 20.94 11.63
N LEU A 327 -22.61 20.88 10.73
CA LEU A 327 -21.51 21.85 10.64
C LEU A 327 -22.02 23.27 10.37
N SER A 328 -23.13 23.42 9.64
CA SER A 328 -23.77 24.73 9.40
C SER A 328 -24.41 25.38 10.65
N VAL A 329 -24.41 24.71 11.82
CA VAL A 329 -24.99 25.23 13.07
C VAL A 329 -23.99 26.10 13.85
N THR A 330 -24.09 27.40 13.64
CA THR A 330 -23.41 28.41 14.48
C THR A 330 -24.14 28.67 15.80
N GLU A 331 -25.48 28.79 15.77
CA GLU A 331 -26.33 29.10 16.92
C GLU A 331 -27.29 27.96 17.31
N SER A 332 -27.58 27.85 18.62
CA SER A 332 -28.62 26.96 19.16
C SER A 332 -30.02 27.18 18.57
N ASN A 333 -30.30 28.34 17.97
CA ASN A 333 -31.54 28.64 17.27
C ASN A 333 -31.67 27.84 15.96
N ALA A 334 -30.59 27.71 15.19
CA ALA A 334 -30.58 27.03 13.89
C ALA A 334 -30.95 25.54 14.01
N ILE A 335 -30.66 24.90 15.14
CA ILE A 335 -31.05 23.52 15.46
C ILE A 335 -32.57 23.31 15.35
N LEU A 336 -33.37 24.31 15.72
CA LEU A 336 -34.83 24.26 15.65
C LEU A 336 -35.36 24.55 14.24
N GLU A 337 -34.72 25.47 13.52
CA GLU A 337 -35.06 25.83 12.13
C GLU A 337 -34.76 24.69 11.15
N LEU A 338 -33.53 24.19 11.19
CA LEU A 338 -33.03 23.04 10.41
C LEU A 338 -33.56 21.68 10.92
N LYS A 339 -34.33 21.69 12.01
CA LYS A 339 -34.94 20.50 12.66
C LYS A 339 -33.96 19.37 12.93
N VAL A 340 -32.70 19.69 13.24
CA VAL A 340 -31.58 18.72 13.33
C VAL A 340 -31.90 17.54 14.25
N SER A 341 -32.45 17.81 15.45
CA SER A 341 -32.85 16.76 16.41
C SER A 341 -33.99 15.84 15.94
N LYS A 342 -34.72 16.18 14.86
CA LYS A 342 -35.71 15.29 14.21
C LYS A 342 -35.09 14.48 13.08
N LEU A 343 -34.20 15.09 12.29
CA LEU A 343 -33.48 14.41 11.22
C LEU A 343 -32.57 13.32 11.80
N LEU A 344 -31.77 13.66 12.83
CA LEU A 344 -30.95 12.70 13.58
C LEU A 344 -31.75 11.58 14.23
N LEU A 345 -33.02 11.81 14.62
CA LEU A 345 -33.84 10.77 15.24
C LEU A 345 -34.30 9.72 14.21
N VAL A 346 -34.71 10.14 13.01
CA VAL A 346 -35.05 9.20 11.93
C VAL A 346 -33.80 8.53 11.38
N TRP A 347 -32.70 9.26 11.23
CA TRP A 347 -31.41 8.70 10.82
C TRP A 347 -30.88 7.66 11.81
N ALA A 348 -30.97 7.91 13.12
CA ALA A 348 -30.59 6.94 14.15
C ALA A 348 -31.40 5.64 14.10
N ASP A 349 -32.67 5.71 13.70
CA ASP A 349 -33.56 4.55 13.54
C ASP A 349 -33.30 3.81 12.21
N LEU A 350 -32.91 4.53 11.15
CA LEU A 350 -32.44 3.93 9.90
C LEU A 350 -31.14 3.15 10.09
N ILE A 351 -30.11 3.75 10.70
CA ILE A 351 -28.82 3.05 10.93
C ILE A 351 -28.99 1.88 11.90
N ALA A 352 -29.89 1.95 12.89
CA ALA A 352 -30.15 0.85 13.80
C ALA A 352 -30.65 -0.43 13.09
N ASN A 353 -31.19 -0.30 11.88
CA ASN A 353 -31.67 -1.39 11.03
C ASN A 353 -30.76 -1.63 9.79
N TRP A 354 -29.58 -1.00 9.72
CA TRP A 354 -28.64 -1.15 8.60
C TRP A 354 -27.84 -2.45 8.69
N HIS A 355 -27.82 -3.21 7.59
CA HIS A 355 -27.18 -4.54 7.52
C HIS A 355 -26.36 -4.74 6.23
N ALA A 356 -26.21 -3.70 5.39
CA ALA A 356 -25.59 -3.75 4.07
C ALA A 356 -24.20 -3.07 4.08
N TRP A 357 -23.30 -3.62 4.90
CA TRP A 357 -21.99 -3.04 5.20
C TRP A 357 -20.98 -3.25 4.06
N GLU A 358 -20.46 -2.16 3.47
CA GLU A 358 -19.42 -2.19 2.43
C GLU A 358 -18.34 -1.12 2.68
N GLU A 359 -17.06 -1.52 2.60
CA GLU A 359 -15.92 -0.81 3.23
C GLU A 359 -15.64 0.58 2.65
N SER A 360 -15.98 0.80 1.38
CA SER A 360 -15.94 2.08 0.68
C SER A 360 -17.21 2.92 0.86
N GLU A 361 -18.33 2.34 1.29
CA GLU A 361 -19.66 2.98 1.24
C GLU A 361 -20.24 3.36 2.61
N ASP A 362 -19.71 2.91 3.76
CA ASP A 362 -20.21 3.31 5.10
C ASP A 362 -19.46 4.50 5.75
N MET A 363 -18.58 5.21 5.04
CA MET A 363 -17.66 6.19 5.65
C MET A 363 -18.40 7.40 6.27
N SER A 364 -19.35 8.00 5.55
CA SER A 364 -20.05 9.20 6.00
C SER A 364 -20.93 8.93 7.23
N ILE A 365 -21.42 7.69 7.41
CA ILE A 365 -22.16 7.29 8.60
C ILE A 365 -21.31 7.48 9.87
N PHE A 366 -20.06 7.01 9.88
CA PHE A 366 -19.19 7.12 11.06
C PHE A 366 -18.79 8.58 11.37
N GLU A 367 -18.52 9.40 10.36
CA GLU A 367 -18.21 10.83 10.57
C GLU A 367 -19.45 11.61 11.03
N CYS A 368 -20.64 11.27 10.53
CA CYS A 368 -21.91 11.82 11.01
C CYS A 368 -22.18 11.44 12.49
N ILE A 369 -21.76 10.26 12.96
CA ILE A 369 -21.82 9.90 14.41
C ILE A 369 -20.94 10.85 15.24
N LYS A 370 -19.70 11.12 14.81
CA LYS A 370 -18.78 12.02 15.54
C LYS A 370 -19.36 13.43 15.64
N GLU A 371 -19.84 13.97 14.51
CA GLU A 371 -20.38 15.32 14.48
C GLU A 371 -21.69 15.47 15.27
N ALA A 372 -22.57 14.45 15.25
CA ALA A 372 -23.77 14.45 16.08
C ALA A 372 -23.45 14.53 17.59
N VAL A 373 -22.34 13.93 18.04
CA VAL A 373 -21.85 14.03 19.42
C VAL A 373 -21.19 15.39 19.68
N SER A 374 -20.40 15.92 18.72
CA SER A 374 -19.81 17.27 18.78
C SER A 374 -20.90 18.34 18.97
N LEU A 375 -21.92 18.33 18.11
CA LEU A 375 -23.04 19.25 18.17
C LEU A 375 -23.87 19.09 19.46
N HIS A 376 -24.03 17.86 19.97
CA HIS A 376 -24.67 17.64 21.27
C HIS A 376 -23.85 18.25 22.42
N LYS A 377 -22.51 18.08 22.43
CA LYS A 377 -21.60 18.66 23.43
C LYS A 377 -21.65 20.20 23.40
N LYS A 378 -21.73 20.80 22.20
CA LYS A 378 -21.73 22.27 22.00
C LYS A 378 -23.08 22.94 22.34
N HIS A 379 -24.21 22.32 22.00
CA HIS A 379 -25.54 22.97 22.08
C HIS A 379 -26.65 22.19 22.82
N GLY A 380 -26.41 20.96 23.28
CA GLY A 380 -27.40 20.19 24.06
C GLY A 380 -28.61 19.70 23.25
N LEU A 381 -28.37 18.90 22.21
CA LEU A 381 -29.42 18.36 21.33
C LEU A 381 -30.56 17.65 22.10
N LYS A 382 -31.81 18.00 21.75
CA LYS A 382 -33.03 17.39 22.31
C LYS A 382 -33.17 15.94 21.84
N ASN A 383 -33.75 15.09 22.69
CA ASN A 383 -33.93 13.65 22.48
C ASN A 383 -32.62 12.85 22.23
N PHE A 384 -31.45 13.45 22.48
CA PHE A 384 -30.17 12.80 22.17
C PHE A 384 -29.87 11.63 23.11
N ILE A 385 -29.91 11.86 24.43
CA ILE A 385 -29.66 10.82 25.44
C ILE A 385 -30.96 10.18 25.96
N GLY A 386 -31.98 10.98 26.29
CA GLY A 386 -33.28 10.51 26.79
C GLY A 386 -34.39 10.65 25.76
N GLY A 387 -35.13 9.57 25.49
CA GLY A 387 -36.30 9.57 24.60
C GLY A 387 -37.54 10.18 25.26
N GLN A 388 -38.51 10.64 24.45
CA GLN A 388 -39.79 11.12 24.97
C GLN A 388 -40.72 9.93 25.24
N MET A 389 -41.42 9.95 26.38
CA MET A 389 -42.55 9.04 26.59
C MET A 389 -43.75 9.52 25.77
N PRO A 390 -44.40 8.64 24.98
CA PRO A 390 -45.63 9.00 24.27
C PRO A 390 -46.76 9.32 25.26
N SER A 391 -47.59 10.32 24.94
CA SER A 391 -48.79 10.60 25.75
C SER A 391 -49.83 9.49 25.58
N PRO A 392 -50.53 9.06 26.65
CA PRO A 392 -51.58 8.04 26.56
C PRO A 392 -52.63 8.38 25.49
N PRO A 393 -53.15 7.38 24.74
CA PRO A 393 -53.45 6.03 25.23
C PRO A 393 -52.54 4.90 24.71
N ALA A 394 -51.49 5.18 23.94
CA ALA A 394 -50.56 4.15 23.46
C ALA A 394 -49.88 3.41 24.64
N PRO A 395 -49.49 2.12 24.48
CA PRO A 395 -48.68 1.42 25.48
C PRO A 395 -47.32 2.14 25.67
N PRO A 396 -46.73 2.11 26.87
CA PRO A 396 -45.51 2.85 27.20
C PRO A 396 -44.25 2.17 26.63
N VAL A 397 -44.12 2.17 25.30
CA VAL A 397 -42.85 1.95 24.61
C VAL A 397 -42.13 3.31 24.57
N PRO A 398 -40.96 3.47 25.21
CA PRO A 398 -40.14 4.67 24.99
C PRO A 398 -39.68 4.68 23.54
N GLN A 399 -39.80 5.80 22.83
CA GLN A 399 -39.05 5.94 21.58
C GLN A 399 -37.55 5.91 21.90
N PRO A 400 -36.73 5.14 21.15
CA PRO A 400 -35.30 5.13 21.37
C PRO A 400 -34.74 6.54 21.19
N SER A 401 -33.79 6.93 22.04
CA SER A 401 -33.07 8.18 21.85
C SER A 401 -32.05 8.07 20.72
N ILE A 402 -31.59 9.20 20.19
CA ILE A 402 -30.62 9.24 19.07
C ILE A 402 -29.38 8.38 19.42
N ILE A 403 -28.88 8.49 20.64
CA ILE A 403 -27.72 7.73 21.11
C ILE A 403 -28.01 6.21 21.26
N GLN A 404 -29.26 5.80 21.44
CA GLN A 404 -29.65 4.39 21.50
C GLN A 404 -29.74 3.76 20.10
N GLY A 405 -30.23 4.50 19.09
CA GLY A 405 -30.21 4.05 17.69
C GLY A 405 -28.76 3.89 17.17
N ILE A 406 -27.92 4.91 17.39
CA ILE A 406 -26.47 4.84 17.14
C ILE A 406 -25.83 3.69 17.92
N GLY A 407 -26.21 3.51 19.19
CA GLY A 407 -25.71 2.42 20.04
C GLY A 407 -26.07 1.02 19.52
N SER A 408 -27.25 0.85 18.92
CA SER A 408 -27.65 -0.39 18.26
C SER A 408 -26.78 -0.67 17.04
N PHE A 409 -26.67 0.31 16.13
CA PHE A 409 -25.81 0.25 14.94
C PHE A 409 -24.36 -0.13 15.28
N ILE A 410 -23.74 0.59 16.22
CA ILE A 410 -22.35 0.35 16.65
C ILE A 410 -22.17 -1.03 17.31
N SER A 411 -23.19 -1.55 18.00
CA SER A 411 -23.12 -2.89 18.62
C SER A 411 -23.20 -4.01 17.58
N GLU A 412 -24.10 -3.91 16.60
CA GLU A 412 -24.19 -4.88 15.49
C GLU A 412 -22.97 -4.80 14.56
N ALA A 413 -22.47 -3.58 14.29
CA ALA A 413 -21.22 -3.36 13.58
C ALA A 413 -20.04 -4.09 14.25
N ALA A 414 -19.92 -4.00 15.57
CA ALA A 414 -18.85 -4.65 16.33
C ALA A 414 -18.89 -6.20 16.28
N LEU A 415 -20.05 -6.80 15.99
CA LEU A 415 -20.19 -8.25 15.77
C LEU A 415 -19.89 -8.63 14.31
N HIS A 416 -20.43 -7.87 13.35
CA HIS A 416 -20.54 -8.32 11.95
C HIS A 416 -19.58 -7.63 10.96
N TYR A 417 -19.02 -6.46 11.30
CA TYR A 417 -18.24 -5.62 10.38
C TYR A 417 -16.76 -5.47 10.82
N PRO A 418 -15.86 -6.41 10.43
CA PRO A 418 -14.50 -6.42 10.93
C PRO A 418 -13.61 -5.29 10.38
N SER A 419 -13.80 -4.80 9.15
CA SER A 419 -12.93 -3.75 8.60
C SER A 419 -13.14 -2.39 9.25
N ALA A 420 -14.38 -2.01 9.57
CA ALA A 420 -14.68 -0.77 10.27
C ALA A 420 -14.31 -0.75 11.77
N MET A 421 -13.67 -1.79 12.31
CA MET A 421 -13.45 -1.96 13.76
C MET A 421 -12.73 -0.78 14.44
N TRP A 422 -11.84 -0.09 13.72
CA TRP A 422 -11.20 1.14 14.20
C TRP A 422 -12.17 2.31 14.34
N LYS A 423 -13.02 2.53 13.34
CA LYS A 423 -14.09 3.56 13.35
C LYS A 423 -15.08 3.26 14.49
N ILE A 424 -15.48 1.99 14.62
CA ILE A 424 -16.34 1.46 15.69
C ILE A 424 -15.73 1.75 17.08
N CYS A 425 -14.44 1.46 17.29
CA CYS A 425 -13.75 1.76 18.54
C CYS A 425 -13.74 3.27 18.87
N SER A 426 -13.45 4.12 17.87
CA SER A 426 -13.49 5.59 18.02
C SER A 426 -14.89 6.07 18.44
N CYS A 427 -15.94 5.61 17.76
CA CYS A 427 -17.32 5.94 18.10
C CYS A 427 -17.72 5.43 19.51
N ILE A 428 -17.32 4.21 19.91
CA ILE A 428 -17.57 3.69 21.27
C ILE A 428 -16.94 4.61 22.33
N HIS A 429 -15.70 5.05 22.13
CA HIS A 429 -15.03 5.97 23.05
C HIS A 429 -15.77 7.32 23.12
N ILE A 430 -16.05 7.92 21.97
CA ILE A 430 -16.73 9.22 21.86
C ILE A 430 -18.12 9.17 22.51
N LEU A 431 -18.95 8.16 22.22
CA LEU A 431 -20.32 8.04 22.74
C LEU A 431 -20.37 7.85 24.27
N LEU A 432 -19.36 7.21 24.87
CA LEU A 432 -19.31 7.01 26.33
C LEU A 432 -18.73 8.19 27.10
N HIS A 433 -17.78 8.93 26.51
CA HIS A 433 -16.95 9.90 27.26
C HIS A 433 -17.12 11.38 26.85
N ALA A 434 -17.66 11.68 25.66
CA ALA A 434 -17.87 13.07 25.22
C ALA A 434 -19.24 13.69 25.59
N PRO A 435 -20.38 12.96 25.61
CA PRO A 435 -21.66 13.50 26.09
C PRO A 435 -21.69 13.75 27.60
N ILE A 436 -22.37 14.81 28.03
CA ILE A 436 -22.62 15.10 29.44
C ILE A 436 -23.89 14.36 29.89
N TYR A 437 -23.71 13.20 30.53
CA TYR A 437 -24.80 12.43 31.12
C TYR A 437 -25.28 13.05 32.43
N SER A 438 -26.60 13.09 32.63
CA SER A 438 -27.23 13.51 33.88
C SER A 438 -27.48 12.32 34.81
N SER A 439 -27.70 12.57 36.10
CA SER A 439 -28.07 11.52 37.07
C SER A 439 -29.35 10.75 36.71
N GLU A 440 -30.24 11.34 35.89
CA GLU A 440 -31.45 10.70 35.36
C GLU A 440 -31.17 9.86 34.09
N THR A 441 -30.06 10.11 33.39
CA THR A 441 -29.69 9.46 32.12
C THR A 441 -28.46 8.56 32.21
N GLU A 442 -27.78 8.49 33.36
CA GLU A 442 -26.64 7.59 33.62
C GLU A 442 -26.97 6.10 33.34
N GLY A 443 -28.24 5.69 33.51
CA GLY A 443 -28.71 4.35 33.13
C GLY A 443 -28.63 4.06 31.62
N VAL A 444 -28.71 5.10 30.76
CA VAL A 444 -28.49 4.99 29.31
C VAL A 444 -27.00 4.75 29.04
N LYS A 445 -26.12 5.51 29.71
CA LYS A 445 -24.66 5.34 29.65
C LYS A 445 -24.22 3.92 30.01
N GLN A 446 -24.75 3.41 31.13
CA GLN A 446 -24.54 2.03 31.58
C GLN A 446 -25.06 1.02 30.56
N SER A 447 -26.24 1.24 29.96
CA SER A 447 -26.81 0.36 28.95
C SER A 447 -25.96 0.30 27.67
N LEU A 448 -25.41 1.43 27.22
CA LEU A 448 -24.48 1.50 26.09
C LEU A 448 -23.16 0.77 26.41
N ALA A 449 -22.55 1.02 27.58
CA ALA A 449 -21.35 0.33 28.01
C ALA A 449 -21.55 -1.19 28.12
N VAL A 450 -22.74 -1.64 28.53
CA VAL A 450 -23.14 -3.07 28.53
C VAL A 450 -23.19 -3.63 27.10
N ALA A 451 -23.86 -2.96 26.17
CA ALA A 451 -24.03 -3.43 24.79
C ALA A 451 -22.69 -3.47 24.04
N PHE A 452 -21.93 -2.36 24.07
CA PHE A 452 -20.63 -2.25 23.44
C PHE A 452 -19.63 -3.27 24.01
N CYS A 453 -19.57 -3.44 25.33
CA CYS A 453 -18.69 -4.44 25.95
C CYS A 453 -19.12 -5.86 25.58
N GLN A 454 -20.42 -6.17 25.50
CA GLN A 454 -20.87 -7.52 25.12
C GLN A 454 -20.54 -7.83 23.65
N ALA A 455 -20.79 -6.90 22.73
CA ALA A 455 -20.47 -7.08 21.32
C ALA A 455 -18.95 -7.25 21.10
N THR A 456 -18.15 -6.29 21.58
CA THR A 456 -16.69 -6.29 21.40
C THR A 456 -16.01 -7.44 22.14
N TYR A 457 -16.43 -7.80 23.36
CA TYR A 457 -15.88 -8.96 24.06
C TYR A 457 -16.29 -10.28 23.41
N THR A 458 -17.52 -10.40 22.87
CA THR A 458 -17.92 -11.60 22.10
C THR A 458 -17.02 -11.76 20.88
N ARG A 459 -16.82 -10.69 20.11
CA ARG A 459 -15.94 -10.72 18.93
C ARG A 459 -14.47 -10.97 19.28
N PHE A 460 -13.96 -10.36 20.35
CA PHE A 460 -12.64 -10.64 20.89
C PHE A 460 -12.50 -12.11 21.33
N ARG A 461 -13.51 -12.67 22.00
CA ARG A 461 -13.53 -14.07 22.47
C ARG A 461 -13.47 -15.09 21.32
N GLU A 462 -14.02 -14.79 20.16
CA GLU A 462 -13.87 -15.64 18.96
C GLU A 462 -12.41 -15.69 18.46
N ILE A 463 -11.71 -14.55 18.53
CA ILE A 463 -10.36 -14.38 17.98
C ILE A 463 -9.23 -14.41 19.03
N LYS A 464 -9.54 -14.58 20.33
CA LYS A 464 -8.59 -14.58 21.47
C LYS A 464 -7.50 -15.65 21.40
N SER A 465 -7.62 -16.60 20.47
CA SER A 465 -6.62 -17.64 20.24
C SER A 465 -5.41 -17.19 19.40
N LYS A 466 -5.52 -16.06 18.67
CA LYS A 466 -4.43 -15.52 17.84
C LYS A 466 -4.44 -13.99 17.78
N PRO A 467 -3.35 -13.32 18.20
CA PRO A 467 -3.14 -11.89 17.94
C PRO A 467 -3.34 -11.55 16.45
N CYS A 468 -4.13 -10.53 16.18
CA CYS A 468 -4.39 -10.01 14.83
C CYS A 468 -4.75 -8.52 14.91
N PRO A 469 -4.79 -7.78 13.78
CA PRO A 469 -5.01 -6.32 13.80
C PRO A 469 -6.29 -5.88 14.53
N LEU A 470 -7.33 -6.72 14.56
CA LEU A 470 -8.59 -6.44 15.25
C LEU A 470 -8.49 -6.44 16.78
N TRP A 471 -7.47 -7.09 17.38
CA TRP A 471 -7.31 -7.11 18.84
C TRP A 471 -7.16 -5.70 19.40
N LYS A 472 -6.33 -4.84 18.78
CA LYS A 472 -6.03 -3.49 19.27
C LYS A 472 -7.30 -2.63 19.43
N PRO A 473 -8.14 -2.41 18.39
CA PRO A 473 -9.39 -1.65 18.56
C PRO A 473 -10.42 -2.35 19.45
N LEU A 474 -10.54 -3.69 19.42
CA LEU A 474 -11.47 -4.40 20.31
C LEU A 474 -11.09 -4.21 21.79
N LEU A 475 -9.80 -4.29 22.13
CA LEU A 475 -9.30 -4.11 23.50
C LEU A 475 -9.39 -2.65 23.96
N LEU A 476 -9.18 -1.68 23.07
CA LEU A 476 -9.39 -0.24 23.33
C LEU A 476 -10.89 0.11 23.52
N ALA A 477 -11.79 -0.54 22.78
CA ALA A 477 -13.23 -0.39 22.96
C ALA A 477 -13.69 -0.98 24.32
N ILE A 478 -13.25 -2.18 24.69
CA ILE A 478 -13.52 -2.76 26.02
C ILE A 478 -12.92 -1.89 27.13
N SER A 479 -11.72 -1.32 26.92
CA SER A 479 -11.09 -0.37 27.85
C SER A 479 -11.93 0.91 28.02
N SER A 480 -12.49 1.44 26.94
CA SER A 480 -13.40 2.59 26.99
C SER A 480 -14.69 2.26 27.76
N CYS A 481 -15.23 1.04 27.62
CA CYS A 481 -16.35 0.57 28.44
C CYS A 481 -15.95 0.39 29.91
N TYR A 482 -14.76 -0.15 30.19
CA TYR A 482 -14.25 -0.39 31.55
C TYR A 482 -14.07 0.93 32.31
N LEU A 483 -13.44 1.94 31.69
CA LEU A 483 -13.30 3.27 32.26
C LEU A 483 -14.65 3.94 32.56
N CYS A 484 -15.69 3.63 31.78
CA CYS A 484 -17.04 4.12 31.99
C CYS A 484 -17.75 3.42 33.16
N CYS A 485 -17.72 2.07 33.23
CA CYS A 485 -18.49 1.29 34.19
C CYS A 485 -17.74 0.03 34.69
N PRO A 486 -16.70 0.17 35.54
CA PRO A 486 -15.80 -0.95 35.91
C PRO A 486 -16.54 -2.18 36.45
N GLU A 487 -17.45 -2.01 37.41
CA GLU A 487 -18.12 -3.14 38.09
C GLU A 487 -19.05 -3.92 37.17
N VAL A 488 -19.63 -3.24 36.18
CA VAL A 488 -20.53 -3.84 35.20
C VAL A 488 -19.74 -4.61 34.14
N VAL A 489 -18.61 -4.06 33.70
CA VAL A 489 -17.68 -4.73 32.77
C VAL A 489 -16.98 -5.92 33.42
N GLU A 490 -16.53 -5.81 34.68
CA GLU A 490 -16.06 -6.94 35.49
C GLU A 490 -17.11 -8.08 35.48
N GLY A 491 -18.36 -7.76 35.78
CA GLY A 491 -19.47 -8.73 35.78
C GLY A 491 -19.83 -9.33 34.40
N ILE A 492 -19.57 -8.62 33.30
CA ILE A 492 -19.72 -9.15 31.94
C ILE A 492 -18.58 -10.13 31.62
N LEU A 493 -17.33 -9.73 31.90
CA LEU A 493 -16.13 -10.51 31.59
C LEU A 493 -16.00 -11.78 32.45
N GLU A 494 -16.50 -11.78 33.69
CA GLU A 494 -16.53 -12.97 34.57
C GLU A 494 -17.65 -13.97 34.22
N LYS A 495 -18.73 -13.53 33.54
CA LYS A 495 -19.98 -14.29 33.33
C LYS A 495 -19.82 -15.64 32.62
N ASP A 496 -18.80 -15.76 31.77
CA ASP A 496 -18.52 -16.95 30.95
C ASP A 496 -17.74 -18.05 31.66
N GLY A 497 -17.25 -17.83 32.89
CA GLY A 497 -16.46 -18.82 33.66
C GLY A 497 -15.03 -19.08 33.14
N ASP A 498 -14.71 -18.61 31.95
CA ASP A 498 -13.45 -18.77 31.21
C ASP A 498 -12.27 -17.92 31.74
N GLY A 499 -12.45 -17.18 32.84
CA GLY A 499 -11.46 -16.19 33.32
C GLY A 499 -11.36 -14.96 32.40
N GLY A 500 -12.49 -14.49 31.85
CA GLY A 500 -12.52 -13.45 30.81
C GLY A 500 -11.88 -12.12 31.22
N PHE A 501 -12.02 -11.69 32.49
CA PHE A 501 -11.38 -10.47 33.00
C PHE A 501 -9.84 -10.57 32.94
N GLN A 502 -9.27 -11.70 33.40
CA GLN A 502 -7.84 -11.97 33.27
C GLN A 502 -7.42 -12.09 31.80
N THR A 503 -8.25 -12.70 30.95
CA THR A 503 -7.95 -12.83 29.51
C THR A 503 -7.88 -11.47 28.82
N TRP A 504 -8.83 -10.57 29.10
CA TRP A 504 -8.79 -9.18 28.63
C TRP A 504 -7.57 -8.44 29.16
N MET A 505 -7.25 -8.58 30.45
CA MET A 505 -6.12 -7.88 31.08
C MET A 505 -4.75 -8.30 30.55
N SER A 506 -4.47 -9.60 30.44
CA SER A 506 -3.21 -10.08 29.87
C SER A 506 -3.09 -9.72 28.38
N ALA A 507 -4.21 -9.63 27.66
CA ALA A 507 -4.22 -9.14 26.28
C ALA A 507 -3.97 -7.61 26.20
N LEU A 508 -4.62 -6.79 27.03
CA LEU A 508 -4.38 -5.35 27.08
C LEU A 508 -2.93 -5.01 27.48
N GLY A 509 -2.37 -5.77 28.43
CA GLY A 509 -0.97 -5.69 28.82
C GLY A 509 0.00 -6.05 27.69
N SER A 510 -0.34 -7.04 26.85
CA SER A 510 0.48 -7.32 25.67
C SER A 510 0.42 -6.19 24.64
N VAL A 511 -0.75 -5.58 24.39
CA VAL A 511 -0.90 -4.43 23.47
C VAL A 511 -0.07 -3.21 23.87
N SER A 512 0.11 -2.96 25.17
CA SER A 512 0.94 -1.85 25.66
C SER A 512 2.43 -2.09 25.39
N SER A 513 2.89 -3.34 25.56
CA SER A 513 4.29 -3.71 25.38
C SER A 513 4.84 -3.38 23.99
N SER A 514 6.14 -3.11 23.90
CA SER A 514 6.86 -2.93 22.64
C SER A 514 6.85 -4.19 21.75
N SER A 515 6.50 -5.36 22.31
CA SER A 515 6.46 -6.65 21.61
C SER A 515 5.21 -6.87 20.74
N PHE A 516 4.16 -6.05 20.90
CA PHE A 516 2.90 -6.18 20.15
C PHE A 516 2.83 -5.14 19.02
N LYS A 517 2.86 -5.61 17.76
CA LYS A 517 2.79 -4.74 16.56
C LYS A 517 1.71 -5.19 15.58
N PRO A 518 0.57 -4.48 15.53
CA PRO A 518 -0.11 -4.14 14.29
C PRO A 518 -0.35 -2.61 14.22
N GLY A 519 0.57 -1.90 13.56
CA GLY A 519 0.58 -0.43 13.46
C GLY A 519 1.25 0.26 14.65
N LEU A 520 1.90 1.40 14.40
CA LEU A 520 2.31 2.33 15.45
C LEU A 520 1.07 2.80 16.23
N PRO A 521 1.11 2.88 17.57
CA PRO A 521 0.05 3.50 18.33
C PRO A 521 0.23 5.02 18.39
N THR A 522 -0.88 5.76 18.28
CA THR A 522 -0.90 7.21 18.51
C THR A 522 -0.81 7.53 20.00
N GLU A 523 -0.42 8.77 20.34
CA GLU A 523 -0.42 9.30 21.72
C GLU A 523 -1.74 8.99 22.44
N SER A 524 -2.86 9.26 21.77
CA SER A 524 -4.23 9.03 22.25
C SER A 524 -4.58 7.56 22.51
N GLU A 525 -4.03 6.61 21.76
CA GLU A 525 -4.24 5.18 22.01
C GLU A 525 -3.46 4.68 23.23
N ILE A 526 -2.19 5.07 23.38
CA ILE A 526 -1.40 4.67 24.56
C ILE A 526 -2.00 5.28 25.82
N LYS A 527 -2.39 6.56 25.77
CA LYS A 527 -3.07 7.30 26.85
C LYS A 527 -4.34 6.57 27.32
N LEU A 528 -5.13 6.02 26.40
CA LEU A 528 -6.31 5.19 26.72
C LEU A 528 -5.94 3.86 27.39
N ILE A 529 -4.85 3.20 26.98
CA ILE A 529 -4.33 1.99 27.63
C ILE A 529 -3.80 2.30 29.05
N VAL A 530 -3.01 3.36 29.22
CA VAL A 530 -2.47 3.81 30.52
C VAL A 530 -3.61 4.09 31.50
N LEU A 531 -4.64 4.83 31.09
CA LEU A 531 -5.81 5.11 31.92
C LEU A 531 -6.53 3.81 32.34
N ALA A 532 -6.75 2.88 31.42
CA ALA A 532 -7.42 1.61 31.71
C ALA A 532 -6.61 0.73 32.66
N LEU A 533 -5.30 0.56 32.41
CA LEU A 533 -4.40 -0.20 33.28
C LEU A 533 -4.30 0.42 34.68
N ALA A 534 -4.19 1.75 34.79
CA ALA A 534 -4.20 2.45 36.08
C ALA A 534 -5.50 2.22 36.84
N LYS A 535 -6.66 2.28 36.16
CA LYS A 535 -7.96 2.04 36.80
C LYS A 535 -8.14 0.60 37.27
N VAL A 536 -7.56 -0.37 36.54
CA VAL A 536 -7.54 -1.78 36.98
C VAL A 536 -6.62 -1.96 38.19
N VAL A 537 -5.42 -1.35 38.21
CA VAL A 537 -4.52 -1.40 39.38
C VAL A 537 -5.20 -0.83 40.62
N GLU A 538 -5.85 0.33 40.51
CA GLU A 538 -6.67 0.94 41.58
C GLU A 538 -7.73 -0.06 42.11
N ARG A 539 -8.55 -0.60 41.21
CA ARG A 539 -9.62 -1.56 41.55
C ARG A 539 -9.09 -2.82 42.20
N VAL A 540 -8.01 -3.41 41.67
CA VAL A 540 -7.42 -4.65 42.18
C VAL A 540 -6.83 -4.45 43.58
N VAL A 541 -6.17 -3.31 43.85
CA VAL A 541 -5.62 -2.97 45.16
C VAL A 541 -6.74 -2.71 46.18
N VAL A 542 -7.77 -1.94 45.82
CA VAL A 542 -8.88 -1.59 46.72
C VAL A 542 -9.79 -2.79 47.04
N VAL A 543 -10.06 -3.64 46.06
CA VAL A 543 -11.01 -4.77 46.20
C VAL A 543 -10.32 -6.06 46.66
N GLY A 544 -8.99 -6.14 46.60
CA GLY A 544 -8.19 -7.21 47.24
C GLY A 544 -8.40 -8.62 46.69
N LYS A 545 -8.90 -8.75 45.45
CA LYS A 545 -9.36 -10.02 44.86
C LYS A 545 -8.29 -10.87 44.15
N SER A 546 -7.16 -10.31 43.73
CA SER A 546 -6.25 -10.97 42.78
C SER A 546 -5.13 -11.79 43.44
N SER A 547 -4.50 -12.68 42.65
CA SER A 547 -3.20 -13.22 42.98
C SER A 547 -2.09 -12.14 42.90
N GLY A 548 -1.00 -12.33 43.64
CA GLY A 548 0.20 -11.48 43.59
C GLY A 548 1.09 -11.66 42.34
N ALA A 549 0.57 -12.35 41.33
CA ALA A 549 1.12 -12.44 39.98
C ALA A 549 0.38 -11.45 39.06
N LEU A 550 -0.96 -11.56 38.98
CA LEU A 550 -1.82 -10.65 38.21
C LEU A 550 -1.56 -9.16 38.52
N LEU A 551 -1.52 -8.78 39.81
CA LEU A 551 -1.24 -7.40 40.20
C LEU A 551 0.16 -6.92 39.71
N ARG A 552 1.13 -7.83 39.63
CA ARG A 552 2.49 -7.53 39.17
C ARG A 552 2.54 -7.35 37.65
N GLU A 553 1.85 -8.22 36.91
CA GLU A 553 1.66 -8.10 35.45
C GLU A 553 0.99 -6.76 35.09
N CYS A 554 -0.06 -6.37 35.83
CA CYS A 554 -0.72 -5.07 35.66
C CYS A 554 0.23 -3.89 35.92
N PHE A 555 1.03 -3.93 36.99
CA PHE A 555 2.02 -2.89 37.28
C PHE A 555 3.12 -2.82 36.21
N THR A 556 3.65 -3.95 35.74
CA THR A 556 4.65 -3.98 34.66
C THR A 556 4.09 -3.39 33.37
N SER A 557 2.89 -3.81 32.95
CA SER A 557 2.24 -3.29 31.74
C SER A 557 1.96 -1.79 31.84
N LEU A 558 1.55 -1.31 33.02
CA LEU A 558 1.31 0.12 33.26
C LEU A 558 2.60 0.94 33.18
N MET A 559 3.72 0.43 33.69
CA MET A 559 5.03 1.08 33.57
C MET A 559 5.48 1.15 32.10
N GLU A 560 5.41 0.05 31.36
CA GLU A 560 5.76 -0.01 29.93
C GLU A 560 4.92 0.97 29.10
N ALA A 561 3.60 0.99 29.32
CA ALA A 561 2.69 1.92 28.64
C ALA A 561 2.99 3.39 28.99
N SER A 562 3.33 3.68 30.25
CA SER A 562 3.58 5.06 30.70
C SER A 562 4.92 5.61 30.22
N ILE A 563 5.95 4.76 30.10
CA ILE A 563 7.23 5.11 29.48
C ILE A 563 7.00 5.45 28.00
N ARG A 564 6.31 4.56 27.27
CA ARG A 564 6.03 4.73 25.84
C ARG A 564 5.15 5.93 25.51
N TRP A 565 4.25 6.32 26.42
CA TRP A 565 3.48 7.55 26.31
C TRP A 565 4.33 8.81 26.52
N LYS A 566 5.38 8.74 27.36
CA LYS A 566 6.36 9.83 27.52
C LYS A 566 7.28 9.95 26.31
N GLU A 567 7.77 8.83 25.78
CA GLU A 567 8.64 8.77 24.60
C GLU A 567 8.00 9.50 23.40
N LEU A 568 6.76 9.14 23.02
CA LEU A 568 6.03 9.82 21.93
C LEU A 568 5.83 11.33 22.16
N ARG A 569 5.67 11.77 23.41
CA ARG A 569 5.47 13.19 23.71
C ARG A 569 6.78 13.99 23.65
N GLU A 570 7.90 13.38 24.02
CA GLU A 570 9.22 14.02 23.84
C GLU A 570 9.64 14.06 22.36
N GLU A 571 9.13 13.14 21.53
CA GLU A 571 9.23 13.21 20.06
C GLU A 571 8.36 14.34 19.48
N GLU A 572 7.10 14.50 19.91
CA GLU A 572 6.22 15.60 19.50
C GLU A 572 6.72 16.98 19.97
N GLU A 573 7.30 17.09 21.17
CA GLU A 573 7.85 18.35 21.71
C GLU A 573 9.22 18.73 21.10
N ALA A 574 9.96 17.79 20.53
CA ALA A 574 11.22 18.06 19.82
C ALA A 574 11.03 18.46 18.35
N GLY A 575 9.88 18.15 17.74
CA GLY A 575 9.56 18.46 16.35
C GLY A 575 9.07 19.90 16.08
N GLY A 576 9.15 20.80 17.06
CA GLY A 576 8.59 22.16 17.01
C GLY A 576 9.59 23.31 17.01
N GLU A 577 10.91 23.05 17.10
CA GLU A 577 11.96 24.07 17.23
C GLU A 577 13.18 23.81 16.32
N GLU A 578 12.99 23.42 15.05
CA GLU A 578 14.11 23.27 14.09
C GLU A 578 13.71 23.48 12.59
N GLU A 579 13.11 24.64 12.26
CA GLU A 579 12.94 25.11 10.86
C GLU A 579 13.29 26.62 10.69
N THR A 580 14.57 26.96 10.58
CA THR A 580 15.12 28.17 9.91
C THR A 580 16.63 28.02 9.70
N GLU A 581 17.16 28.65 8.64
CA GLU A 581 18.60 28.94 8.39
C GLU A 581 19.54 27.74 8.11
N ASP A 582 19.83 27.48 6.82
CA ASP A 582 21.20 27.55 6.22
C ASP A 582 21.26 27.07 4.74
N ASP A 583 20.89 27.96 3.81
CA ASP A 583 21.31 28.09 2.40
C ASP A 583 21.30 29.63 2.16
N ASP A 584 22.20 30.34 1.46
CA ASP A 584 23.30 30.04 0.53
C ASP A 584 24.66 30.65 1.07
N GLU A 585 25.81 30.88 0.40
CA GLU A 585 26.18 31.28 -0.98
C GLU A 585 27.64 30.92 -1.37
N ILE A 586 28.01 31.32 -2.61
CA ILE A 586 29.33 31.50 -3.27
C ILE A 586 29.52 30.55 -4.47
N GLU A 587 29.69 30.99 -5.72
CA GLU A 587 29.78 32.33 -6.35
C GLU A 587 29.56 32.14 -7.89
N ASP A 588 29.01 33.12 -8.62
CA ASP A 588 29.36 33.40 -10.03
C ASP A 588 28.81 34.80 -10.46
N ASP A 589 29.57 35.51 -11.31
CA ASP A 589 29.48 36.98 -11.53
C ASP A 589 28.51 37.48 -12.65
N ASP A 590 28.33 38.82 -12.65
CA ASP A 590 28.12 39.77 -13.77
C ASP A 590 26.69 40.26 -14.22
N ASP A 591 26.60 41.61 -14.19
CA ASP A 591 25.89 42.57 -15.07
C ASP A 591 24.40 43.02 -14.90
N ASP A 592 24.29 44.34 -14.65
CA ASP A 592 23.35 45.35 -15.23
C ASP A 592 21.92 45.64 -14.65
N ASN A 593 21.89 46.53 -13.64
CA ASN A 593 21.28 47.89 -13.66
C ASN A 593 19.87 48.26 -13.09
N ASP A 594 19.88 49.50 -12.54
CA ASP A 594 18.83 50.54 -12.37
C ASP A 594 17.82 50.53 -11.17
N ASP A 595 18.19 51.37 -10.17
CA ASP A 595 17.41 52.45 -9.50
C ASP A 595 16.57 52.27 -8.20
N ASP A 596 16.87 53.18 -7.24
CA ASP A 596 16.06 53.79 -6.15
C ASP A 596 15.47 52.94 -4.98
N GLU A 597 15.45 53.36 -3.69
CA GLU A 597 16.16 54.39 -2.87
C GLU A 597 15.90 54.09 -1.35
N ASP A 598 16.73 54.60 -0.41
CA ASP A 598 16.57 54.61 1.08
C ASP A 598 16.53 53.25 1.86
N SER A 599 17.04 53.09 3.11
CA SER A 599 17.74 53.99 4.06
C SER A 599 18.63 53.22 5.07
N GLU A 600 19.63 53.89 5.67
CA GLU A 600 20.64 53.37 6.63
C GLU A 600 20.13 53.13 8.07
N ASP A 601 20.66 52.12 8.78
CA ASP A 601 21.24 52.23 10.14
C ASP A 601 21.95 50.90 10.55
N ASP A 602 23.21 50.96 11.02
CA ASP A 602 24.02 49.78 11.41
C ASP A 602 23.93 49.48 12.92
N GLU A 603 23.76 48.21 13.33
CA GLU A 603 24.21 47.72 14.65
C GLU A 603 25.32 46.65 14.48
N TYR A 604 26.38 46.76 15.29
CA TYR A 604 27.58 45.93 15.19
C TYR A 604 27.46 44.68 16.07
N GLU A 605 27.83 43.52 15.53
CA GLU A 605 27.83 42.25 16.26
C GLU A 605 28.91 42.18 17.36
N GLU A 606 28.58 41.54 18.48
CA GLU A 606 29.51 41.30 19.61
C GLU A 606 30.57 40.28 19.22
N THR A 607 31.86 40.60 19.41
CA THR A 607 32.93 39.68 19.00
C THR A 607 33.07 38.48 19.95
N GLU A 608 33.57 37.34 19.45
CA GLU A 608 33.76 36.10 20.23
C GLU A 608 34.56 36.32 21.53
N GLU A 609 35.55 37.24 21.51
CA GLU A 609 36.36 37.58 22.69
C GLU A 609 35.60 38.43 23.72
N GLU A 610 34.57 39.18 23.31
CA GLU A 610 33.67 39.92 24.19
C GLU A 610 32.61 38.99 24.81
N PHE A 611 32.00 38.12 24.00
CA PHE A 611 31.09 37.05 24.46
C PHE A 611 31.75 36.15 25.52
N LEU A 612 33.00 35.72 25.27
CA LEU A 612 33.76 34.88 26.21
C LEU A 612 34.15 35.62 27.50
N ASN A 613 34.46 36.92 27.44
CA ASN A 613 34.66 37.74 28.63
C ASN A 613 33.35 37.88 29.44
N ARG A 614 32.22 38.11 28.77
CA ARG A 614 30.89 38.25 29.40
C ARG A 614 30.48 36.96 30.12
N TYR A 615 30.78 35.79 29.54
CA TYR A 615 30.62 34.49 30.21
C TYR A 615 31.56 34.29 31.41
N ALA A 616 32.82 34.75 31.32
CA ALA A 616 33.78 34.67 32.42
C ALA A 616 33.39 35.58 33.61
N GLU A 617 32.88 36.78 33.35
CA GLU A 617 32.36 37.67 34.40
C GLU A 617 31.07 37.12 35.04
N ALA A 618 30.16 36.54 34.25
CA ALA A 618 28.96 35.88 34.79
C ALA A 618 29.31 34.72 35.75
N ALA A 619 30.34 33.92 35.42
CA ALA A 619 30.85 32.87 36.29
C ALA A 619 31.44 33.42 37.61
N LEU A 620 32.13 34.57 37.56
CA LEU A 620 32.68 35.25 38.75
C LEU A 620 31.61 35.94 39.62
N ALA A 621 30.52 36.42 39.01
CA ALA A 621 29.38 36.99 39.73
C ALA A 621 28.66 35.92 40.58
N LEU A 622 28.51 34.71 40.05
CA LEU A 622 27.94 33.55 40.76
C LEU A 622 28.75 33.12 41.99
N GLU A 623 30.05 33.43 42.07
CA GLU A 623 30.89 33.10 43.23
C GLU A 623 30.79 34.13 44.38
N ASN A 624 30.34 35.37 44.10
CA ASN A 624 30.35 36.48 45.08
C ASN A 624 29.01 36.76 45.79
N GLY A 625 27.89 36.20 45.33
CA GLY A 625 26.68 35.99 46.14
C GLY A 625 26.05 37.22 46.81
N THR A 626 25.59 38.21 46.03
CA THR A 626 24.76 39.33 46.52
C THR A 626 23.34 39.28 45.98
N VAL A 627 22.36 39.32 46.90
CA VAL A 627 20.92 39.46 46.61
C VAL A 627 20.51 40.93 46.73
N ILE A 628 19.65 41.40 45.82
CA ILE A 628 18.95 42.68 45.93
C ILE A 628 17.47 42.45 45.52
N GLU A 629 16.56 42.72 46.46
CA GLU A 629 15.10 42.85 46.28
C GLU A 629 14.82 44.27 45.70
N GLU A 630 13.66 44.71 45.22
CA GLU A 630 12.24 44.31 45.34
C GLU A 630 11.47 45.15 44.26
N GLY A 631 10.20 44.85 43.91
CA GLY A 631 9.42 45.81 43.08
C GLY A 631 8.15 45.30 42.41
N ASP A 632 7.03 45.28 43.13
CA ASP A 632 5.69 45.01 42.57
C ASP A 632 5.10 46.23 41.84
N LEU A 633 4.44 46.00 40.70
CA LEU A 633 3.26 46.75 40.23
C LEU A 633 2.32 45.81 39.44
N GLU A 634 1.01 46.03 39.55
CA GLU A 634 -0.06 45.14 39.08
C GLU A 634 -0.69 45.59 37.74
N ASP A 635 -1.25 44.62 37.02
CA ASP A 635 -2.36 44.67 36.04
C ASP A 635 -2.33 45.64 34.83
N GLU A 636 -2.14 45.07 33.63
CA GLU A 636 -2.98 45.38 32.46
C GLU A 636 -3.08 44.12 31.55
N ASP A 637 -4.28 43.57 31.38
CA ASP A 637 -4.49 42.29 30.66
C ASP A 637 -4.40 42.44 29.12
N GLN A 638 -3.71 41.50 28.46
CA GLN A 638 -3.93 41.17 27.05
C GLN A 638 -4.15 39.66 26.89
N GLU A 639 -5.37 39.29 26.48
CA GLU A 639 -5.74 37.91 26.17
C GLU A 639 -5.06 37.46 24.86
N MET A 640 -4.34 36.33 24.89
CA MET A 640 -3.98 35.58 23.68
C MET A 640 -4.93 34.39 23.55
N ASP A 641 -5.70 34.34 22.46
CA ASP A 641 -6.62 33.25 22.17
C ASP A 641 -5.88 31.97 21.77
N PHE A 642 -5.66 31.07 22.75
CA PHE A 642 -5.36 29.66 22.49
C PHE A 642 -6.65 28.83 22.55
N GLU A 643 -6.96 28.08 21.48
CA GLU A 643 -8.18 27.28 21.39
C GLU A 643 -8.26 26.18 22.47
N GLN A 644 -9.29 26.23 23.32
CA GLN A 644 -9.36 25.38 24.51
C GLN A 644 -9.91 23.98 24.26
N GLY A 645 -9.01 22.99 24.19
CA GLY A 645 -9.29 21.61 24.58
C GLY A 645 -9.72 21.53 26.06
N PRO A 646 -10.69 20.66 26.44
CA PRO A 646 -11.44 20.85 27.69
C PRO A 646 -10.65 20.56 28.98
N CYS A 647 -10.69 21.51 29.91
CA CYS A 647 -9.99 21.55 31.20
C CYS A 647 -10.48 20.52 32.27
N PHE A 648 -10.87 19.31 31.86
CA PHE A 648 -11.13 18.17 32.76
C PHE A 648 -9.99 17.14 32.73
N VAL A 649 -9.18 17.12 31.66
CA VAL A 649 -8.06 16.17 31.50
C VAL A 649 -6.91 16.49 32.45
N ILE A 650 -6.55 17.78 32.60
CA ILE A 650 -5.40 18.24 33.39
C ILE A 650 -5.53 17.86 34.88
N ALA A 651 -6.71 18.06 35.48
CA ALA A 651 -6.96 17.70 36.88
C ALA A 651 -6.83 16.19 37.13
N VAL A 652 -7.21 15.37 36.15
CA VAL A 652 -7.08 13.89 36.20
C VAL A 652 -5.64 13.45 35.92
N GLN A 653 -4.94 14.09 34.97
CA GLN A 653 -3.52 13.84 34.71
C GLN A 653 -2.66 14.14 35.94
N PHE A 654 -2.80 15.31 36.58
CA PHE A 654 -2.04 15.63 37.79
C PHE A 654 -2.32 14.65 38.94
N ALA A 655 -3.59 14.29 39.16
CA ALA A 655 -3.97 13.33 40.19
C ALA A 655 -3.42 11.92 39.92
N ILE A 656 -3.52 11.42 38.68
CA ILE A 656 -3.05 10.07 38.32
C ILE A 656 -1.52 10.01 38.27
N ILE A 657 -0.84 11.02 37.71
CA ILE A 657 0.64 11.07 37.71
C ILE A 657 1.17 11.10 39.14
N THR A 658 0.59 11.93 40.03
CA THR A 658 0.98 11.97 41.45
C THR A 658 0.72 10.63 42.13
N THR A 659 -0.46 10.04 41.96
CA THR A 659 -0.83 8.75 42.58
C THR A 659 0.04 7.60 42.07
N ALA A 660 0.39 7.60 40.77
CA ALA A 660 1.31 6.63 40.19
C ALA A 660 2.73 6.80 40.76
N TYR A 661 3.25 8.03 40.82
CA TYR A 661 4.55 8.32 41.45
C TYR A 661 4.59 7.87 42.93
N GLU A 662 3.53 8.15 43.70
CA GLU A 662 3.43 7.70 45.08
C GLU A 662 3.40 6.16 45.19
N LEU A 663 2.60 5.47 44.37
CA LEU A 663 2.53 4.00 44.34
C LEU A 663 3.85 3.34 43.92
N ILE A 664 4.54 3.90 42.93
CA ILE A 664 5.87 3.44 42.49
C ILE A 664 6.88 3.65 43.62
N THR A 665 6.89 4.83 44.25
CA THR A 665 7.81 5.17 45.34
C THR A 665 7.58 4.29 46.58
N PHE A 666 6.32 4.07 46.99
CA PHE A 666 5.99 3.17 48.10
C PHE A 666 6.44 1.73 47.83
N SER A 667 6.27 1.27 46.59
CA SER A 667 6.61 -0.09 46.16
C SER A 667 8.13 -0.31 46.10
N LEU A 668 8.89 0.67 45.62
CA LEU A 668 10.37 0.66 45.64
C LEU A 668 10.91 0.62 47.08
N ILE A 669 10.35 1.42 47.99
CA ILE A 669 10.71 1.41 49.42
C ILE A 669 10.42 0.04 50.06
N TYR A 670 9.35 -0.64 49.65
CA TYR A 670 9.00 -1.97 50.16
C TYR A 670 9.94 -3.08 49.64
N PHE A 671 10.41 -2.98 48.39
CA PHE A 671 11.29 -3.98 47.78
C PHE A 671 12.77 -3.86 48.18
N TYR A 672 13.30 -2.65 48.41
CA TYR A 672 14.74 -2.43 48.58
C TYR A 672 15.34 -2.77 49.97
N ASN A 673 14.58 -3.38 50.87
CA ASN A 673 14.97 -3.54 52.28
C ASN A 673 15.79 -4.82 52.62
N ILE A 674 16.49 -5.41 51.63
CA ILE A 674 17.45 -6.52 51.86
C ILE A 674 18.75 -6.25 51.10
N HIS A 675 19.77 -5.78 51.84
CA HIS A 675 21.21 -5.85 51.51
C HIS A 675 21.68 -5.53 50.06
N SER A 676 21.87 -4.25 49.74
CA SER A 676 23.19 -3.69 49.33
C SER A 676 23.13 -2.18 49.05
N TYR A 677 23.52 -1.36 50.04
CA TYR A 677 23.40 0.10 49.99
C TYR A 677 24.70 0.79 49.52
N CYS A 678 25.03 0.72 48.23
CA CYS A 678 26.05 1.58 47.60
C CYS A 678 26.03 1.51 46.05
N GLN A 679 25.60 2.60 45.39
CA GLN A 679 26.25 3.27 44.24
C GLN A 679 25.29 4.16 43.41
N VAL A 680 23.97 3.94 43.47
CA VAL A 680 23.00 4.63 42.59
C VAL A 680 22.74 6.10 42.95
N CYS A 681 22.92 6.50 44.22
CA CYS A 681 22.60 7.84 44.72
C CYS A 681 23.61 8.93 44.32
N LYS A 682 23.92 9.08 43.03
CA LYS A 682 24.85 10.09 42.52
C LYS A 682 24.50 10.73 41.17
N ILE A 683 23.30 10.46 40.65
CA ILE A 683 22.79 11.00 39.37
C ILE A 683 21.58 11.95 39.58
N TRP A 684 20.98 11.98 40.78
CA TRP A 684 19.79 12.77 41.08
C TRP A 684 19.98 13.65 42.32
N GLU A 685 20.50 14.86 42.14
CA GLU A 685 20.37 15.98 43.09
C GLU A 685 19.60 17.14 42.44
N ILE A 686 18.30 17.20 42.71
CA ILE A 686 17.47 18.40 42.45
C ILE A 686 16.89 18.86 43.80
N ARG A 687 17.07 20.15 44.10
CA ARG A 687 16.61 20.76 45.37
C ARG A 687 15.13 21.14 45.31
N TRP A 688 14.34 20.73 46.29
CA TRP A 688 13.18 21.49 46.82
C TRP A 688 13.14 21.35 48.36
N PRO A 689 12.37 22.19 49.11
CA PRO A 689 12.74 22.60 50.47
C PRO A 689 12.22 21.72 51.62
N LYS A 690 12.65 22.06 52.84
CA LYS A 690 12.38 21.35 54.10
C LYS A 690 10.89 21.38 54.48
N LEU A 691 10.30 20.20 54.64
CA LEU A 691 9.15 19.94 55.53
C LEU A 691 9.52 18.85 56.55
N SER A 692 8.82 18.83 57.70
CA SER A 692 9.36 18.27 58.96
C SER A 692 9.02 16.79 59.25
N LEU A 693 9.99 16.07 59.81
CA LEU A 693 9.89 14.67 60.29
C LEU A 693 9.11 14.48 61.60
N THR A 694 8.76 13.20 61.86
CA THR A 694 8.10 12.55 63.05
C THR A 694 6.58 12.31 62.88
N GLN A 695 5.96 11.17 63.23
CA GLN A 695 6.22 10.01 64.15
C GLN A 695 5.62 8.70 63.54
N VAL A 696 5.84 7.42 63.95
CA VAL A 696 6.74 6.65 64.86
C VAL A 696 6.64 5.13 64.53
N PHE A 697 7.63 4.30 64.91
CA PHE A 697 7.65 2.82 64.77
C PHE A 697 6.77 2.05 65.79
N ALA A 698 6.19 0.89 65.40
CA ALA A 698 5.68 -0.12 66.36
C ALA A 698 5.62 -1.59 65.82
N MET A 699 6.65 -2.38 66.14
CA MET A 699 6.72 -3.84 66.42
C MET A 699 5.83 -4.89 65.69
N ASN A 700 6.50 -5.89 65.06
CA ASN A 700 6.54 -7.34 65.39
C ASN A 700 5.40 -7.93 66.27
N ASN A 701 4.94 -9.19 66.12
CA ASN A 701 5.74 -10.43 66.09
C ASN A 701 4.91 -11.76 65.94
N LEU A 702 5.59 -12.90 65.78
CA LEU A 702 5.24 -14.28 66.24
C LEU A 702 4.02 -15.11 65.72
N SER A 703 4.32 -16.01 64.76
CA SER A 703 4.31 -17.50 64.92
C SER A 703 3.05 -18.40 65.03
N SER A 704 2.98 -19.37 64.09
CA SER A 704 2.89 -20.85 64.29
C SER A 704 1.56 -21.61 64.59
N PHE A 705 1.58 -22.93 64.28
CA PHE A 705 0.56 -24.01 64.51
C PHE A 705 -0.77 -23.90 63.71
N THR A 706 -1.42 -24.96 63.18
CA THR A 706 -1.03 -26.37 62.87
C THR A 706 -1.93 -26.97 61.76
N ALA A 707 -1.60 -28.17 61.27
CA ALA A 707 -2.40 -28.96 60.31
C ALA A 707 -3.71 -29.55 60.91
N LEU A 708 -4.61 -30.04 60.04
CA LEU A 708 -5.20 -31.40 60.12
C LEU A 708 -5.94 -31.82 58.83
N ASP A 709 -6.11 -33.13 58.66
CA ASP A 709 -6.65 -33.80 57.46
C ASP A 709 -8.16 -33.70 57.25
N SER A 710 -8.65 -33.90 56.01
CA SER A 710 -9.46 -35.10 55.68
C SER A 710 -9.92 -35.19 54.20
N ASN A 711 -9.46 -36.26 53.54
CA ASN A 711 -10.27 -37.05 52.57
C ASN A 711 -11.17 -38.02 53.38
N PRO A 712 -12.21 -38.73 52.84
CA PRO A 712 -12.26 -39.33 51.49
C PRO A 712 -13.66 -39.59 50.83
N LEU A 713 -13.65 -40.18 49.60
CA LEU A 713 -14.69 -41.10 49.01
C LEU A 713 -16.10 -40.52 48.70
N SER A 714 -16.93 -41.06 47.77
CA SER A 714 -16.79 -42.15 46.77
C SER A 714 -17.78 -42.00 45.58
N THR A 715 -17.50 -42.74 44.49
CA THR A 715 -18.40 -43.17 43.38
C THR A 715 -19.57 -44.05 43.87
N PRO A 716 -20.57 -44.56 43.06
CA PRO A 716 -20.58 -44.79 41.59
C PRO A 716 -21.93 -44.72 40.78
N CYS A 717 -21.85 -44.96 39.45
CA CYS A 717 -22.88 -45.62 38.57
C CYS A 717 -24.25 -44.91 38.30
N SER A 718 -25.07 -45.20 37.26
CA SER A 718 -24.98 -46.09 36.06
C SER A 718 -26.14 -45.93 35.03
N PHE A 719 -25.84 -46.14 33.73
CA PHE A 719 -26.68 -46.77 32.64
C PHE A 719 -27.89 -46.05 31.93
N GLY A 720 -28.04 -46.36 30.62
CA GLY A 720 -29.21 -46.08 29.71
C GLY A 720 -28.95 -44.97 28.67
N ALA A 721 -28.96 -45.10 27.31
CA ALA A 721 -29.55 -46.03 26.32
C ALA A 721 -31.08 -45.83 26.07
N GLN A 722 -31.65 -45.70 24.85
CA GLN A 722 -31.24 -46.04 23.46
C GLN A 722 -31.84 -45.10 22.35
N HIS A 723 -31.37 -45.26 21.10
CA HIS A 723 -31.98 -45.02 19.74
C HIS A 723 -33.15 -43.99 19.54
N HIS A 724 -33.17 -43.16 18.48
CA HIS A 724 -33.32 -43.59 17.06
C HIS A 724 -32.90 -42.55 15.99
N ARG A 725 -32.85 -43.00 14.72
CA ARG A 725 -32.54 -42.27 13.45
C ARG A 725 -33.81 -41.61 12.84
N PRO A 726 -33.71 -40.60 11.93
CA PRO A 726 -33.76 -40.95 10.49
C PRO A 726 -33.07 -40.00 9.45
N VAL A 727 -32.48 -40.66 8.43
CA VAL A 727 -32.55 -40.36 6.97
C VAL A 727 -31.80 -39.15 6.33
N LEU A 728 -31.07 -39.47 5.25
CA LEU A 728 -30.49 -38.58 4.23
C LEU A 728 -31.44 -38.38 3.03
N LEU A 729 -31.26 -37.30 2.28
CA LEU A 729 -31.80 -37.17 0.91
C LEU A 729 -30.67 -36.81 -0.08
N GLN A 730 -30.44 -37.69 -1.07
CA GLN A 730 -29.53 -37.42 -2.18
C GLN A 730 -30.29 -36.81 -3.37
N ARG A 731 -29.60 -35.97 -4.15
CA ARG A 731 -29.90 -35.83 -5.59
C ARG A 731 -28.64 -35.58 -6.40
N SER A 732 -28.63 -36.08 -7.64
CA SER A 732 -27.45 -36.24 -8.47
C SER A 732 -27.25 -35.12 -9.49
N ARG A 733 -25.99 -34.78 -9.77
CA ARG A 733 -25.51 -34.32 -11.09
C ARG A 733 -24.19 -34.99 -11.41
N ASN A 734 -23.96 -35.29 -12.69
CA ASN A 734 -22.75 -35.95 -13.17
C ASN A 734 -21.74 -34.92 -13.67
N THR A 735 -20.48 -35.06 -13.26
CA THR A 735 -19.32 -34.44 -13.94
C THR A 735 -18.21 -35.49 -14.03
N VAL A 736 -17.53 -35.58 -15.17
CA VAL A 736 -16.51 -36.61 -15.42
C VAL A 736 -15.13 -36.11 -14.98
N VAL A 737 -14.41 -36.91 -14.21
CA VAL A 737 -13.00 -36.68 -13.85
C VAL A 737 -12.18 -37.87 -14.34
N CYS A 738 -11.17 -37.61 -15.18
CA CYS A 738 -10.23 -38.64 -15.61
C CYS A 738 -9.16 -38.86 -14.54
N SER A 739 -9.14 -40.04 -13.93
CA SER A 739 -8.10 -40.42 -12.96
C SER A 739 -6.97 -41.17 -13.68
N VAL A 740 -5.78 -40.57 -13.72
CA VAL A 740 -4.53 -41.28 -14.01
C VAL A 740 -3.90 -41.66 -12.66
N LYS A 741 -3.59 -42.95 -12.48
CA LYS A 741 -2.90 -43.42 -11.27
C LYS A 741 -1.37 -43.27 -11.42
N PRO A 742 -0.64 -42.79 -10.41
CA PRO A 742 0.80 -42.98 -10.35
C PRO A 742 1.12 -44.47 -10.14
N LEU A 743 2.16 -44.96 -10.83
CA LEU A 743 2.69 -46.31 -10.67
C LEU A 743 3.86 -46.27 -9.68
N VAL A 744 3.68 -46.89 -8.52
CA VAL A 744 4.77 -47.11 -7.55
C VAL A 744 5.62 -48.30 -8.03
N ALA A 745 6.91 -48.06 -8.27
CA ALA A 745 7.88 -49.11 -8.57
C ALA A 745 8.68 -49.46 -7.30
N THR A 746 8.80 -50.75 -6.99
CA THR A 746 9.65 -51.24 -5.90
C THR A 746 11.10 -51.39 -6.35
N PRO A 747 12.09 -51.02 -5.51
CA PRO A 747 13.51 -51.13 -5.89
C PRO A 747 13.94 -52.59 -5.96
N SER A 748 14.52 -52.98 -7.11
CA SER A 748 15.22 -54.26 -7.26
C SER A 748 16.72 -54.02 -7.12
N SER A 749 17.37 -54.81 -6.26
CA SER A 749 18.79 -54.64 -5.95
C SER A 749 19.69 -55.05 -7.12
N LEU A 750 20.55 -54.13 -7.57
CA LEU A 750 21.64 -54.40 -8.51
C LEU A 750 22.95 -53.82 -7.95
N SER A 751 24.00 -54.63 -7.99
CA SER A 751 25.33 -54.30 -7.47
C SER A 751 26.10 -53.40 -8.42
N LEU A 752 26.54 -52.23 -7.94
CA LEU A 752 27.39 -51.32 -8.70
C LEU A 752 28.84 -51.81 -8.75
N SER A 753 29.35 -52.03 -9.96
CA SER A 753 30.78 -51.97 -10.28
C SER A 753 31.04 -50.67 -11.04
N GLY A 754 31.79 -49.74 -10.45
CA GLY A 754 31.97 -48.39 -11.00
C GLY A 754 32.66 -48.36 -12.37
N SER A 755 32.29 -47.37 -13.20
CA SER A 755 33.00 -47.01 -14.42
C SER A 755 32.99 -45.48 -14.61
N PRO A 756 33.99 -44.87 -15.26
CA PRO A 756 34.16 -43.40 -15.25
C PRO A 756 33.07 -42.60 -15.97
N ASN A 757 32.21 -43.26 -16.78
CA ASN A 757 31.32 -42.58 -17.72
C ASN A 757 30.04 -42.00 -17.09
N GLN A 758 29.83 -42.09 -15.77
CA GLN A 758 28.57 -41.61 -15.16
C GLN A 758 28.38 -40.08 -15.26
N GLY A 759 29.45 -39.27 -15.17
CA GLY A 759 29.35 -37.81 -15.21
C GLY A 759 28.83 -37.24 -16.54
N LEU A 760 29.40 -37.66 -17.67
CA LEU A 760 28.99 -37.20 -19.01
C LEU A 760 27.50 -37.47 -19.28
N ASN A 761 27.00 -38.65 -18.91
CA ASN A 761 25.60 -39.03 -19.07
C ASN A 761 24.63 -38.04 -18.37
N ARG A 762 25.03 -37.41 -17.24
CA ARG A 762 24.19 -36.42 -16.54
C ARG A 762 24.04 -35.13 -17.34
N ILE A 763 25.15 -34.57 -17.83
CA ILE A 763 25.14 -33.31 -18.59
C ILE A 763 24.41 -33.49 -19.93
N GLU A 764 24.66 -34.61 -20.62
CA GLU A 764 23.97 -34.94 -21.87
C GLU A 764 22.45 -35.11 -21.67
N SER A 765 22.03 -35.65 -20.52
CA SER A 765 20.61 -35.90 -20.20
C SER A 765 19.75 -34.65 -20.00
N LEU A 766 20.35 -33.48 -19.78
CA LEU A 766 19.61 -32.22 -19.64
C LEU A 766 18.77 -31.92 -20.89
N THR A 767 17.51 -31.55 -20.68
CA THR A 767 16.56 -31.16 -21.73
C THR A 767 17.05 -30.05 -22.68
N GLN A 768 16.30 -29.83 -23.77
CA GLN A 768 16.59 -28.77 -24.74
C GLN A 768 16.64 -27.36 -24.12
N VAL A 769 15.74 -27.04 -23.18
CA VAL A 769 15.71 -25.73 -22.52
C VAL A 769 15.74 -25.94 -21.01
N SER A 770 16.93 -25.74 -20.43
CA SER A 770 17.21 -25.95 -19.01
C SER A 770 17.53 -24.63 -18.32
N GLY A 771 17.43 -24.58 -16.99
CA GLY A 771 17.71 -23.37 -16.22
C GLY A 771 18.49 -23.64 -14.94
N VAL A 772 19.28 -22.66 -14.51
CA VAL A 772 20.08 -22.69 -13.28
C VAL A 772 19.66 -21.50 -12.41
N LEU A 773 18.99 -21.78 -11.29
CA LEU A 773 18.42 -20.77 -10.38
C LEU A 773 19.01 -20.90 -8.97
N GLY A 774 19.00 -19.81 -8.20
CA GLY A 774 19.49 -19.79 -6.83
C GLY A 774 18.38 -20.12 -5.84
N CYS A 775 18.66 -20.99 -4.87
CA CYS A 775 17.62 -21.48 -3.96
C CYS A 775 17.54 -20.73 -2.62
N GLN A 776 18.48 -19.83 -2.32
CA GLN A 776 18.65 -19.20 -1.01
C GLN A 776 18.56 -17.66 -1.16
N TRP A 777 19.45 -16.89 -0.51
CA TRP A 777 19.56 -15.44 -0.62
C TRP A 777 20.77 -15.00 -1.45
N GLY A 778 21.08 -15.75 -2.52
CA GLY A 778 22.12 -15.42 -3.49
C GLY A 778 23.50 -16.00 -3.18
N ASP A 779 24.45 -15.67 -4.06
CA ASP A 779 25.86 -16.08 -3.98
C ASP A 779 26.12 -17.59 -3.82
N GLU A 780 25.20 -18.45 -4.30
CA GLU A 780 25.31 -19.92 -4.23
C GLU A 780 26.28 -20.51 -5.27
N GLY A 781 26.94 -19.67 -6.09
CA GLY A 781 27.92 -20.13 -7.09
C GLY A 781 27.32 -20.56 -8.45
N LYS A 782 26.09 -20.11 -8.78
CA LYS A 782 25.41 -20.38 -10.07
C LYS A 782 26.32 -20.25 -11.29
N GLY A 783 27.06 -19.15 -11.41
CA GLY A 783 27.93 -18.87 -12.56
C GLY A 783 28.96 -19.97 -12.84
N LYS A 784 29.52 -20.62 -11.81
CA LYS A 784 30.40 -21.78 -11.99
C LYS A 784 29.67 -22.95 -12.65
N LEU A 785 28.45 -23.27 -12.22
CA LEU A 785 27.68 -24.35 -12.85
C LEU A 785 27.29 -23.98 -14.28
N VAL A 786 26.87 -22.74 -14.52
CA VAL A 786 26.50 -22.26 -15.87
C VAL A 786 27.70 -22.34 -16.81
N ASP A 787 28.89 -21.89 -16.40
CA ASP A 787 30.11 -22.01 -17.20
C ASP A 787 30.52 -23.47 -17.46
N ILE A 788 30.37 -24.38 -16.48
CA ILE A 788 30.64 -25.81 -16.69
C ILE A 788 29.66 -26.42 -17.70
N LEU A 789 28.36 -26.16 -17.52
CA LEU A 789 27.30 -26.72 -18.38
C LEU A 789 27.32 -26.11 -19.79
N ALA A 790 27.69 -24.84 -19.95
CA ALA A 790 27.68 -24.11 -21.22
C ALA A 790 28.44 -24.80 -22.36
N GLN A 791 29.43 -25.65 -22.05
CA GLN A 791 30.12 -26.52 -23.02
C GLN A 791 29.17 -27.44 -23.83
N HIS A 792 27.93 -27.62 -23.37
CA HIS A 792 26.92 -28.48 -23.99
C HIS A 792 25.64 -27.70 -24.42
N PHE A 793 25.69 -26.37 -24.49
CA PHE A 793 24.54 -25.52 -24.85
C PHE A 793 24.92 -24.45 -25.87
N ASP A 794 24.16 -24.37 -26.97
CA ASP A 794 24.35 -23.37 -28.04
C ASP A 794 24.13 -21.93 -27.54
N ILE A 795 23.20 -21.75 -26.60
CA ILE A 795 22.81 -20.43 -26.07
C ILE A 795 22.83 -20.45 -24.54
N VAL A 796 23.43 -19.43 -23.92
CA VAL A 796 23.28 -19.13 -22.49
C VAL A 796 22.58 -17.78 -22.34
N ALA A 797 21.37 -17.79 -21.78
CA ALA A 797 20.47 -16.64 -21.74
C ALA A 797 20.18 -16.19 -20.31
N ARG A 798 20.40 -14.92 -19.98
CA ARG A 798 20.00 -14.34 -18.70
C ARG A 798 18.63 -13.68 -18.82
N CYS A 799 17.70 -14.06 -17.95
CA CYS A 799 16.31 -13.60 -18.01
C CYS A 799 16.03 -12.31 -17.22
N GLN A 800 16.69 -12.07 -16.08
CA GLN A 800 16.25 -11.08 -15.08
C GLN A 800 17.38 -10.43 -14.26
N GLY A 801 17.06 -9.33 -13.58
CA GLY A 801 17.95 -8.56 -12.70
C GLY A 801 18.77 -7.53 -13.47
N GLY A 802 19.91 -7.10 -12.92
CA GLY A 802 20.86 -6.22 -13.62
C GLY A 802 22.30 -6.41 -13.15
N ALA A 803 23.09 -5.34 -13.15
CA ALA A 803 24.48 -5.33 -12.67
C ALA A 803 24.65 -5.52 -11.14
N ASN A 804 23.55 -5.85 -10.43
CA ASN A 804 23.53 -6.25 -9.02
C ASN A 804 23.81 -7.75 -8.80
N ALA A 805 23.94 -8.55 -9.87
CA ALA A 805 24.52 -9.89 -9.79
C ALA A 805 26.05 -9.81 -9.90
N GLY A 806 26.75 -10.75 -9.25
CA GLY A 806 28.21 -10.87 -9.34
C GLY A 806 28.62 -12.34 -9.46
N HIS A 807 28.86 -12.81 -10.68
CA HIS A 807 29.23 -14.20 -10.96
C HIS A 807 30.74 -14.32 -11.15
N THR A 808 31.42 -14.83 -10.12
CA THR A 808 32.84 -15.21 -10.20
C THR A 808 32.98 -16.59 -10.84
N ILE A 809 33.76 -16.67 -11.92
CA ILE A 809 34.11 -17.92 -12.61
C ILE A 809 35.63 -18.00 -12.83
N TYR A 810 36.14 -19.21 -13.05
CA TYR A 810 37.57 -19.47 -13.27
C TYR A 810 37.73 -20.30 -14.55
N ASN A 811 38.59 -19.85 -15.46
CA ASN A 811 38.87 -20.61 -16.69
C ASN A 811 39.81 -21.81 -16.42
N ALA A 812 40.19 -22.54 -17.47
CA ALA A 812 41.04 -23.73 -17.37
C ALA A 812 42.44 -23.44 -16.79
N GLU A 813 42.99 -22.25 -17.00
CA GLU A 813 44.28 -21.81 -16.42
C GLU A 813 44.15 -21.23 -15.00
N GLY A 814 42.95 -21.26 -14.40
CA GLY A 814 42.67 -20.71 -13.08
C GLY A 814 42.55 -19.17 -13.06
N LYS A 815 42.44 -18.51 -14.21
CA LYS A 815 42.24 -17.06 -14.31
C LYS A 815 40.82 -16.71 -13.86
N LYS A 816 40.72 -15.82 -12.87
CA LYS A 816 39.46 -15.32 -12.32
C LYS A 816 38.81 -14.31 -13.26
N PHE A 817 37.52 -14.48 -13.54
CA PHE A 817 36.64 -13.50 -14.17
C PHE A 817 35.48 -13.17 -13.21
N ALA A 818 34.98 -11.93 -13.25
CA ALA A 818 33.89 -11.46 -12.40
C ALA A 818 32.84 -10.74 -13.26
N LEU A 819 31.81 -11.49 -13.66
CA LEU A 819 30.74 -11.06 -14.55
C LEU A 819 29.59 -10.43 -13.76
N HIS A 820 28.87 -9.48 -14.36
CA HIS A 820 27.81 -8.72 -13.72
C HIS A 820 26.54 -8.65 -14.58
N LEU A 821 26.66 -8.35 -15.87
CA LEU A 821 25.57 -8.37 -16.86
C LEU A 821 25.76 -9.47 -17.91
N VAL A 822 27.00 -9.77 -18.30
CA VAL A 822 27.30 -10.75 -19.35
C VAL A 822 27.08 -12.18 -18.81
N PRO A 823 26.32 -13.05 -19.49
CA PRO A 823 26.12 -14.43 -19.06
C PRO A 823 27.41 -15.25 -18.93
N SER A 824 27.47 -16.13 -17.94
CA SER A 824 28.65 -16.94 -17.57
C SER A 824 29.12 -17.91 -18.66
N GLY A 825 28.29 -18.17 -19.68
CA GLY A 825 28.66 -18.93 -20.87
C GLY A 825 29.78 -18.29 -21.72
N ILE A 826 30.07 -16.99 -21.55
CA ILE A 826 30.92 -16.20 -22.46
C ILE A 826 32.36 -16.73 -22.63
N LEU A 827 32.86 -17.54 -21.70
CA LEU A 827 34.18 -18.20 -21.80
C LEU A 827 34.21 -19.38 -22.80
N ASN A 828 33.07 -19.84 -23.31
CA ASN A 828 32.95 -21.00 -24.19
C ASN A 828 32.70 -20.52 -25.62
N GLU A 829 33.72 -20.58 -26.49
CA GLU A 829 33.76 -19.81 -27.75
C GLU A 829 32.55 -20.04 -28.69
N GLU A 830 32.01 -21.26 -28.74
CA GLU A 830 30.86 -21.62 -29.59
C GLU A 830 29.50 -21.20 -29.00
N THR A 831 29.44 -20.85 -27.71
CA THR A 831 28.20 -20.45 -27.01
C THR A 831 27.84 -18.99 -27.30
N LEU A 832 26.56 -18.76 -27.65
CA LEU A 832 25.95 -17.44 -27.79
C LEU A 832 25.36 -16.95 -26.47
N CYS A 833 25.78 -15.80 -25.98
CA CYS A 833 25.23 -15.18 -24.79
C CYS A 833 24.06 -14.23 -25.12
N VAL A 834 22.97 -14.30 -24.34
CA VAL A 834 21.77 -13.46 -24.53
C VAL A 834 21.40 -12.73 -23.24
N ILE A 835 21.21 -11.42 -23.32
CA ILE A 835 20.66 -10.57 -22.26
C ILE A 835 19.19 -10.29 -22.60
N GLY A 836 18.27 -10.90 -21.84
CA GLY A 836 16.84 -10.93 -22.11
C GLY A 836 16.06 -9.65 -21.79
N ASN A 837 14.81 -9.60 -22.26
CA ASN A 837 13.90 -8.46 -22.08
C ASN A 837 13.48 -8.22 -20.61
N GLY A 838 13.73 -9.17 -19.70
CA GLY A 838 13.48 -9.00 -18.27
C GLY A 838 14.63 -8.31 -17.52
N VAL A 839 15.80 -8.15 -18.14
CA VAL A 839 16.99 -7.52 -17.55
C VAL A 839 16.90 -5.98 -17.62
N VAL A 840 17.42 -5.31 -16.59
CA VAL A 840 17.70 -3.87 -16.59
C VAL A 840 19.19 -3.64 -16.87
N VAL A 841 19.50 -2.89 -17.94
CA VAL A 841 20.84 -2.86 -18.54
C VAL A 841 21.51 -1.50 -18.33
N HIS A 842 22.57 -1.49 -17.52
CA HIS A 842 23.44 -0.33 -17.33
C HIS A 842 24.52 -0.31 -18.41
N LEU A 843 24.43 0.59 -19.39
CA LEU A 843 25.35 0.61 -20.54
C LEU A 843 26.82 0.91 -20.16
N PRO A 844 27.13 1.89 -19.28
CA PRO A 844 28.51 2.12 -18.85
C PRO A 844 29.13 0.88 -18.19
N GLY A 845 28.35 0.15 -17.37
CA GLY A 845 28.76 -1.09 -16.72
C GLY A 845 28.97 -2.23 -17.72
N LEU A 846 28.00 -2.45 -18.62
CA LEU A 846 28.09 -3.47 -19.66
C LEU A 846 29.33 -3.27 -20.56
N PHE A 847 29.59 -2.03 -20.99
CA PHE A 847 30.78 -1.76 -21.82
C PHE A 847 32.08 -1.93 -21.04
N LYS A 848 32.15 -1.49 -19.78
CA LYS A 848 33.31 -1.73 -18.90
C LYS A 848 33.57 -3.23 -18.68
N GLU A 849 32.52 -4.05 -18.62
CA GLU A 849 32.60 -5.51 -18.53
C GLU A 849 33.10 -6.14 -19.84
N ILE A 850 32.58 -5.69 -20.99
CA ILE A 850 33.03 -6.13 -22.32
C ILE A 850 34.50 -5.74 -22.56
N ASP A 851 34.89 -4.49 -22.28
CA ASP A 851 36.28 -4.03 -22.38
C ASP A 851 37.20 -4.82 -21.44
N GLY A 852 36.71 -5.16 -20.25
CA GLY A 852 37.37 -6.04 -19.30
C GLY A 852 37.55 -7.48 -19.81
N LEU A 853 36.61 -8.01 -20.59
CA LEU A 853 36.69 -9.34 -21.19
C LEU A 853 37.64 -9.38 -22.40
N GLU A 854 37.49 -8.44 -23.34
CA GLU A 854 38.30 -8.42 -24.57
C GLU A 854 39.77 -8.12 -24.28
N SER A 855 40.07 -7.20 -23.34
CA SER A 855 41.44 -6.97 -22.84
C SER A 855 42.04 -8.17 -22.11
N ASN A 856 41.20 -9.08 -21.62
CA ASN A 856 41.63 -10.33 -20.99
C ASN A 856 41.67 -11.54 -21.94
N GLY A 857 41.40 -11.35 -23.23
CA GLY A 857 41.51 -12.35 -24.30
C GLY A 857 40.20 -13.03 -24.71
N VAL A 858 39.05 -12.66 -24.13
CA VAL A 858 37.74 -13.25 -24.43
C VAL A 858 37.03 -12.36 -25.44
N SER A 859 36.85 -12.82 -26.69
CA SER A 859 36.16 -12.00 -27.70
C SER A 859 34.64 -12.00 -27.50
N CYS A 860 34.05 -10.81 -27.41
CA CYS A 860 32.61 -10.60 -27.19
C CYS A 860 31.85 -10.34 -28.49
N LYS A 861 32.55 -9.90 -29.54
CA LYS A 861 31.97 -9.49 -30.83
C LYS A 861 31.14 -10.59 -31.50
N GLY A 862 29.85 -10.34 -31.67
CA GLY A 862 28.91 -11.30 -32.29
C GLY A 862 28.54 -12.50 -31.41
N ARG A 863 29.02 -12.53 -30.15
CA ARG A 863 28.76 -13.59 -29.17
C ARG A 863 27.88 -13.13 -28.00
N ILE A 864 27.49 -11.85 -27.97
CA ILE A 864 26.53 -11.28 -27.01
C ILE A 864 25.39 -10.67 -27.83
N LEU A 865 24.14 -10.96 -27.45
CA LEU A 865 22.95 -10.25 -27.90
C LEU A 865 22.28 -9.55 -26.72
N VAL A 866 21.79 -8.34 -26.95
CA VAL A 866 21.04 -7.53 -26.00
C VAL A 866 19.63 -7.32 -26.55
N SER A 867 18.62 -7.60 -25.71
CA SER A 867 17.23 -7.42 -26.08
C SER A 867 16.90 -5.95 -26.37
N ASP A 868 16.32 -5.70 -27.54
CA ASP A 868 15.65 -4.44 -27.88
C ASP A 868 14.59 -4.02 -26.84
N ARG A 869 13.98 -4.99 -26.17
CA ARG A 869 12.91 -4.81 -25.17
C ARG A 869 13.42 -4.70 -23.73
N ALA A 870 14.73 -4.85 -23.48
CA ALA A 870 15.31 -4.62 -22.16
C ALA A 870 15.25 -3.12 -21.80
N HIS A 871 15.13 -2.81 -20.51
CA HIS A 871 15.04 -1.43 -20.03
C HIS A 871 16.43 -0.87 -19.72
N LEU A 872 16.64 0.42 -19.96
CA LEU A 872 17.91 1.08 -19.72
C LEU A 872 18.00 1.55 -18.28
N LEU A 873 19.10 1.19 -17.63
CA LEU A 873 19.47 1.68 -16.32
C LEU A 873 20.46 2.84 -16.52
N PHE A 874 19.98 4.07 -16.40
CA PHE A 874 20.81 5.29 -16.35
C PHE A 874 21.54 5.46 -15.01
N ASP A 875 22.55 6.32 -14.98
CA ASP A 875 23.29 6.62 -13.74
C ASP A 875 22.41 7.34 -12.70
N PHE A 876 21.45 8.16 -13.13
CA PHE A 876 20.51 8.83 -12.21
C PHE A 876 19.68 7.85 -11.36
N HIS A 877 19.30 6.69 -11.88
CA HIS A 877 18.62 5.66 -11.07
C HIS A 877 19.48 5.21 -9.89
N GLN A 878 20.82 5.22 -10.01
CA GLN A 878 21.73 4.85 -8.92
C GLN A 878 21.77 5.92 -7.83
N ILE A 879 21.61 7.19 -8.20
CA ILE A 879 21.42 8.31 -7.28
C ILE A 879 20.08 8.14 -6.55
N VAL A 880 18.97 7.90 -7.27
CA VAL A 880 17.64 7.67 -6.68
C VAL A 880 17.58 6.44 -5.76
N ASP A 881 18.23 5.32 -6.11
CA ASP A 881 18.41 4.14 -5.25
C ASP A 881 19.31 4.46 -4.04
N GLY A 882 20.19 5.44 -4.18
CA GLY A 882 20.98 6.00 -3.08
C GLY A 882 20.16 6.86 -2.12
N LEU A 883 19.34 7.77 -2.65
CA LEU A 883 18.51 8.73 -1.92
C LEU A 883 17.38 8.04 -1.15
N ARG A 884 16.64 7.11 -1.79
CA ARG A 884 15.60 6.31 -1.12
C ARG A 884 16.12 5.49 0.06
N GLU A 885 17.36 5.00 -0.01
CA GLU A 885 17.96 4.31 1.13
C GLU A 885 18.28 5.27 2.28
N SER A 886 18.63 6.54 2.03
CA SER A 886 18.84 7.54 3.11
C SER A 886 17.52 8.00 3.76
N GLU A 887 16.43 8.13 2.99
CA GLU A 887 15.10 8.45 3.53
C GLU A 887 14.59 7.39 4.53
N LEU A 888 15.04 6.14 4.42
CA LEU A 888 14.54 5.00 5.20
C LEU A 888 15.14 4.90 6.62
N SER A 889 15.96 5.86 7.05
CA SER A 889 16.51 6.04 8.41
C SER A 889 17.00 4.76 9.13
N GLU A 890 16.14 4.07 9.88
CA GLU A 890 16.48 2.83 10.59
C GLU A 890 16.27 1.55 9.74
N SER A 891 15.40 1.61 8.74
CA SER A 891 14.84 0.45 8.01
C SER A 891 15.49 0.22 6.63
N PHE A 892 16.79 0.47 6.50
CA PHE A 892 17.56 0.20 5.28
C PHE A 892 17.28 -1.21 4.73
N ILE A 893 16.98 -1.32 3.43
CA ILE A 893 16.95 -2.60 2.70
C ILE A 893 18.38 -3.10 2.48
N GLY A 894 19.36 -2.18 2.45
CA GLY A 894 20.75 -2.48 2.18
C GLY A 894 20.95 -2.81 0.71
N THR A 895 20.36 -2.00 -0.17
CA THR A 895 20.45 -2.22 -1.62
C THR A 895 21.89 -2.11 -2.08
N THR A 896 22.16 -2.61 -3.30
CA THR A 896 23.50 -2.48 -3.89
C THR A 896 23.86 -1.03 -4.29
N LYS A 897 22.93 -0.06 -4.15
CA LYS A 897 22.98 1.29 -4.73
C LYS A 897 23.41 1.25 -6.20
N ARG A 898 22.56 0.61 -7.01
CA ARG A 898 22.76 0.27 -8.44
C ARG A 898 21.59 0.65 -9.34
N GLY A 899 20.55 1.32 -8.84
CA GLY A 899 19.42 1.79 -9.65
C GLY A 899 18.44 0.70 -10.10
N ILE A 900 18.53 -0.50 -9.50
CA ILE A 900 17.71 -1.65 -9.91
C ILE A 900 16.23 -1.38 -9.61
N GLY A 901 15.93 -1.01 -8.35
CA GLY A 901 14.57 -0.70 -7.91
C GLY A 901 13.91 0.41 -8.73
N PRO A 902 14.53 1.61 -8.83
CA PRO A 902 14.02 2.69 -9.66
C PRO A 902 13.81 2.29 -11.12
N CYS A 903 14.79 1.63 -11.78
CA CYS A 903 14.63 1.22 -13.18
C CYS A 903 13.47 0.21 -13.39
N TYR A 904 13.23 -0.71 -12.43
CA TYR A 904 12.02 -1.56 -12.45
C TYR A 904 10.73 -0.76 -12.13
N SER A 905 10.79 0.30 -11.31
CA SER A 905 9.67 1.23 -11.07
C SER A 905 9.27 1.97 -12.35
N ASN A 906 10.24 2.60 -13.05
CA ASN A 906 10.00 3.31 -14.30
C ASN A 906 9.46 2.37 -15.40
N LYS A 907 9.89 1.11 -15.42
CA LYS A 907 9.32 0.04 -16.25
C LYS A 907 7.84 -0.28 -15.92
N VAL A 908 7.46 -0.27 -14.65
CA VAL A 908 6.09 -0.59 -14.18
C VAL A 908 5.12 0.56 -14.41
N ILE A 909 5.52 1.81 -14.13
CA ILE A 909 4.68 3.00 -14.39
C ILE A 909 4.60 3.35 -15.89
N ARG A 910 5.55 2.84 -16.69
CA ARG A 910 5.65 2.86 -18.16
C ARG A 910 6.33 4.10 -18.78
N ASN A 911 7.02 4.93 -17.99
CA ASN A 911 7.89 6.01 -18.50
C ASN A 911 9.34 5.52 -18.81
N GLY A 912 9.75 4.34 -18.35
CA GLY A 912 11.11 3.83 -18.50
C GLY A 912 11.55 3.54 -19.94
N ILE A 913 12.65 4.17 -20.39
CA ILE A 913 13.27 3.99 -21.71
C ILE A 913 13.83 2.56 -21.88
N ARG A 914 13.74 2.03 -23.11
CA ARG A 914 14.28 0.71 -23.49
C ARG A 914 15.42 0.81 -24.50
N VAL A 915 16.14 -0.30 -24.67
CA VAL A 915 17.23 -0.44 -25.66
C VAL A 915 16.78 -0.08 -27.09
N SER A 916 15.53 -0.37 -27.45
CA SER A 916 14.91 0.02 -28.73
C SER A 916 14.92 1.53 -28.99
N ASP A 917 14.78 2.35 -27.95
CA ASP A 917 14.62 3.80 -28.07
C ASP A 917 15.94 4.51 -28.44
N LEU A 918 17.08 3.84 -28.25
CA LEU A 918 18.40 4.32 -28.70
C LEU A 918 18.53 4.41 -30.23
N ARG A 919 17.65 3.73 -30.97
CA ARG A 919 17.54 3.88 -32.44
C ARG A 919 16.75 5.15 -32.84
N HIS A 920 16.13 5.82 -31.87
CA HIS A 920 15.26 6.98 -32.03
C HIS A 920 15.80 8.17 -31.21
N MET A 921 17.04 8.56 -31.51
CA MET A 921 17.75 9.71 -30.91
C MET A 921 17.05 11.06 -31.14
N ASP A 922 16.05 11.11 -32.03
CA ASP A 922 15.10 12.19 -32.23
C ASP A 922 14.02 12.29 -31.14
N THR A 923 13.74 11.20 -30.43
CA THR A 923 12.77 11.12 -29.31
C THR A 923 13.41 10.85 -27.94
N LEU A 924 14.64 10.32 -27.91
CA LEU A 924 15.36 10.01 -26.69
C LEU A 924 15.53 11.22 -25.73
N PRO A 925 15.80 12.46 -26.20
CA PRO A 925 15.94 13.60 -25.30
C PRO A 925 14.69 13.85 -24.47
N GLN A 926 13.50 13.91 -25.07
CA GLN A 926 12.26 14.16 -24.33
C GLN A 926 11.99 13.05 -23.32
N LYS A 927 12.11 11.78 -23.72
CA LYS A 927 11.89 10.65 -22.79
C LYS A 927 12.85 10.66 -21.59
N LEU A 928 14.00 11.32 -21.70
CA LEU A 928 14.98 11.44 -20.63
C LEU A 928 14.74 12.70 -19.78
N ASP A 929 14.31 13.79 -20.40
CA ASP A 929 13.78 15.01 -19.77
C ASP A 929 12.60 14.65 -18.83
N ASP A 930 11.62 13.92 -19.36
CA ASP A 930 10.46 13.39 -18.62
C ASP A 930 10.89 12.56 -17.37
N LEU A 931 11.93 11.72 -17.52
CA LEU A 931 12.43 10.83 -16.46
C LEU A 931 13.31 11.53 -15.42
N LEU A 932 14.07 12.56 -15.81
CA LEU A 932 14.88 13.35 -14.90
C LEU A 932 14.00 14.33 -14.11
N SER A 933 12.93 14.85 -14.72
CA SER A 933 11.91 15.66 -14.04
C SER A 933 11.09 14.84 -13.03
N ASP A 934 10.71 13.59 -13.37
CA ASP A 934 10.11 12.59 -12.45
C ASP A 934 11.01 12.27 -11.24
N ALA A 935 12.34 12.31 -11.43
CA ALA A 935 13.30 12.17 -10.34
C ALA A 935 13.45 13.45 -9.50
N ALA A 936 13.60 14.63 -10.14
CA ALA A 936 13.78 15.91 -9.46
C ALA A 936 12.57 16.30 -8.61
N SER A 937 11.36 16.20 -9.16
CA SER A 937 10.10 16.51 -8.46
C SER A 937 9.85 15.64 -7.23
N ARG A 938 10.45 14.44 -7.15
CA ARG A 938 10.37 13.58 -5.96
C ARG A 938 11.51 13.80 -4.96
N PHE A 939 12.69 14.29 -5.36
CA PHE A 939 13.83 14.42 -4.44
C PHE A 939 14.48 15.80 -4.56
N GLN A 940 14.28 16.66 -3.55
CA GLN A 940 14.88 18.01 -3.51
C GLN A 940 16.40 17.99 -3.71
N GLY A 941 17.11 17.01 -3.14
CA GLY A 941 18.56 16.81 -3.33
C GLY A 941 18.96 16.09 -4.63
N PHE A 942 18.24 16.27 -5.73
CA PHE A 942 18.56 15.66 -7.04
C PHE A 942 18.89 16.73 -8.10
N ASP A 943 20.18 16.84 -8.43
CA ASP A 943 20.69 17.70 -9.51
C ASP A 943 20.01 17.40 -10.86
N TYR A 944 19.29 18.40 -11.36
CA TYR A 944 18.61 18.35 -12.64
C TYR A 944 18.62 19.72 -13.32
N GLY A 945 19.03 19.73 -14.59
CA GLY A 945 18.89 20.90 -15.45
C GLY A 945 19.29 20.64 -16.90
N PRO A 946 19.16 21.65 -17.78
CA PRO A 946 19.42 21.52 -19.22
C PRO A 946 20.85 21.07 -19.57
N HIS A 947 21.82 21.29 -18.67
CA HIS A 947 23.18 20.78 -18.81
C HIS A 947 23.24 19.24 -18.67
N VAL A 948 22.72 18.71 -17.55
CA VAL A 948 22.73 17.28 -17.21
C VAL A 948 22.03 16.45 -18.30
N LEU A 949 20.85 16.90 -18.74
CA LEU A 949 20.11 16.27 -19.85
C LEU A 949 20.97 16.16 -21.12
N LYS A 950 21.60 17.26 -21.52
CA LYS A 950 22.40 17.37 -22.74
C LYS A 950 23.65 16.48 -22.68
N GLU A 951 24.28 16.36 -21.51
CA GLU A 951 25.41 15.44 -21.30
C GLU A 951 24.97 13.97 -21.40
N GLU A 952 23.91 13.56 -20.69
CA GLU A 952 23.40 12.19 -20.78
C GLU A 952 22.95 11.83 -22.21
N VAL A 953 22.30 12.76 -22.94
CA VAL A 953 21.92 12.54 -24.35
C VAL A 953 23.13 12.29 -25.24
N GLU A 954 24.16 13.14 -25.23
CA GLU A 954 25.36 12.93 -26.05
C GLU A 954 26.22 11.73 -25.60
N LYS A 955 26.16 11.36 -24.33
CA LYS A 955 26.74 10.13 -23.76
C LYS A 955 26.02 8.88 -24.27
N TYR A 956 24.69 8.82 -24.17
CA TYR A 956 23.89 7.69 -24.62
C TYR A 956 23.84 7.55 -26.14
N LYS A 957 23.96 8.64 -26.89
CA LYS A 957 24.19 8.64 -28.35
C LYS A 957 25.45 7.85 -28.75
N ARG A 958 26.57 8.06 -28.06
CA ARG A 958 27.82 7.29 -28.28
C ARG A 958 27.66 5.83 -27.86
N PHE A 959 26.88 5.56 -26.81
CA PHE A 959 26.53 4.20 -26.42
C PHE A 959 25.60 3.51 -27.42
N ALA A 960 24.67 4.21 -28.07
CA ALA A 960 23.80 3.68 -29.11
C ALA A 960 24.63 3.17 -30.31
N GLU A 961 25.56 3.99 -30.83
CA GLU A 961 26.48 3.61 -31.90
C GLU A 961 27.32 2.36 -31.54
N ARG A 962 27.77 2.26 -30.27
CA ARG A 962 28.53 1.10 -29.78
C ARG A 962 27.65 -0.13 -29.52
N LEU A 963 26.39 0.04 -29.14
CA LEU A 963 25.47 -1.03 -28.75
C LEU A 963 24.78 -1.68 -29.95
N GLU A 964 24.45 -0.92 -30.99
CA GLU A 964 23.71 -1.39 -32.18
C GLU A 964 24.11 -2.79 -32.71
N PRO A 965 25.40 -3.16 -32.90
CA PRO A 965 25.77 -4.50 -33.37
C PRO A 965 25.47 -5.65 -32.39
N PHE A 966 25.04 -5.35 -31.17
CA PHE A 966 24.57 -6.30 -30.16
C PHE A 966 23.02 -6.34 -30.05
N ILE A 967 22.28 -5.35 -30.58
CA ILE A 967 20.83 -5.23 -30.36
C ILE A 967 20.05 -6.18 -31.29
N ALA A 968 19.28 -7.10 -30.70
CA ALA A 968 18.42 -8.03 -31.42
C ALA A 968 17.04 -8.20 -30.75
N ASP A 969 16.04 -8.64 -31.53
CA ASP A 969 14.81 -9.20 -30.95
C ASP A 969 15.13 -10.58 -30.37
N THR A 970 15.51 -10.58 -29.10
CA THR A 970 15.87 -11.81 -28.38
C THR A 970 14.70 -12.76 -28.21
N VAL A 971 13.46 -12.26 -28.21
CA VAL A 971 12.25 -13.11 -28.12
C VAL A 971 12.11 -13.93 -29.40
N HIS A 972 12.33 -13.31 -30.57
CA HIS A 972 12.38 -14.02 -31.85
C HIS A 972 13.55 -15.01 -31.89
N VAL A 973 14.78 -14.58 -31.57
CA VAL A 973 15.99 -15.43 -31.67
C VAL A 973 15.90 -16.66 -30.76
N VAL A 974 15.45 -16.50 -29.51
CA VAL A 974 15.32 -17.60 -28.54
C VAL A 974 14.22 -18.59 -28.98
N ASN A 975 13.05 -18.11 -29.41
CA ASN A 975 11.98 -18.99 -29.88
C ASN A 975 12.29 -19.68 -31.22
N GLU A 976 13.05 -19.03 -32.11
CA GLU A 976 13.55 -19.64 -33.35
C GLU A 976 14.55 -20.76 -33.03
N ALA A 977 15.55 -20.51 -32.18
CA ALA A 977 16.51 -21.52 -31.72
C ALA A 977 15.83 -22.73 -31.03
N ILE A 978 14.76 -22.49 -30.26
CA ILE A 978 13.90 -23.54 -29.69
C ILE A 978 13.24 -24.41 -30.78
N SER A 979 12.82 -23.80 -31.89
CA SER A 979 12.26 -24.53 -33.03
C SER A 979 13.32 -25.33 -33.80
N GLU A 980 14.53 -24.78 -33.96
CA GLU A 980 15.68 -25.39 -34.65
C GLU A 980 16.36 -26.54 -33.88
N LYS A 981 15.95 -26.79 -32.63
CA LYS A 981 16.52 -27.82 -31.73
C LYS A 981 17.91 -27.53 -31.15
N LYS A 982 18.33 -26.26 -31.16
CA LYS A 982 19.42 -25.75 -30.32
C LYS A 982 19.09 -25.90 -28.84
N LYS A 983 20.11 -26.22 -28.03
CA LYS A 983 20.04 -26.27 -26.57
C LYS A 983 20.22 -24.86 -25.97
N ILE A 984 19.36 -24.49 -25.02
CA ILE A 984 19.39 -23.20 -24.32
C ILE A 984 19.48 -23.42 -22.81
N LEU A 985 20.47 -22.78 -22.18
CA LEU A 985 20.67 -22.76 -20.74
C LEU A 985 20.31 -21.38 -20.19
N VAL A 986 19.37 -21.32 -19.25
CA VAL A 986 18.95 -20.07 -18.63
C VAL A 986 19.73 -19.82 -17.34
N GLU A 987 20.31 -18.63 -17.23
CA GLU A 987 21.07 -18.17 -16.08
C GLU A 987 20.21 -17.23 -15.22
N GLY A 988 19.82 -17.69 -14.04
CA GLY A 988 19.16 -16.84 -13.05
C GLY A 988 20.14 -15.86 -12.38
N GLY A 989 19.82 -14.57 -12.42
CA GLY A 989 20.34 -13.64 -11.40
C GLY A 989 19.75 -13.99 -10.03
N GLN A 990 20.40 -13.54 -8.94
CA GLN A 990 19.89 -13.62 -7.56
C GLN A 990 19.32 -15.02 -7.22
N ALA A 991 18.27 -15.12 -6.41
CA ALA A 991 17.77 -16.39 -5.87
C ALA A 991 16.32 -16.26 -5.39
N THR A 992 15.57 -17.36 -5.30
CA THR A 992 14.11 -17.32 -5.04
C THR A 992 13.74 -16.67 -3.71
N MET A 993 14.57 -16.76 -2.66
CA MET A 993 14.24 -16.09 -1.38
C MET A 993 14.51 -14.56 -1.40
N LEU A 994 15.00 -14.05 -2.53
CA LEU A 994 15.08 -12.62 -2.89
C LEU A 994 14.11 -12.25 -4.03
N ASP A 995 13.14 -13.11 -4.38
CA ASP A 995 12.12 -12.82 -5.39
C ASP A 995 11.11 -11.77 -4.89
N ILE A 996 10.68 -10.87 -5.76
CA ILE A 996 9.73 -9.80 -5.40
C ILE A 996 8.39 -10.36 -4.88
N ASP A 997 7.94 -11.52 -5.39
CA ASP A 997 6.68 -12.16 -5.02
C ASP A 997 6.85 -13.26 -3.94
N PHE A 998 7.98 -13.96 -3.95
CA PHE A 998 8.21 -15.18 -3.16
C PHE A 998 9.35 -15.09 -2.13
N GLY A 999 10.05 -13.96 -2.07
CA GLY A 999 11.14 -13.73 -1.14
C GLY A 999 10.69 -13.17 0.20
N THR A 1000 11.67 -12.80 1.04
CA THR A 1000 11.43 -12.18 2.35
C THR A 1000 11.10 -10.68 2.21
N TYR A 1001 9.97 -10.34 1.57
CA TYR A 1001 9.56 -8.95 1.31
C TYR A 1001 9.46 -8.14 2.62
N PRO A 1002 9.95 -6.88 2.67
CA PRO A 1002 10.47 -6.05 1.57
C PRO A 1002 11.96 -6.28 1.25
N PHE A 1003 12.67 -7.11 2.02
CA PHE A 1003 14.09 -7.37 1.87
C PHE A 1003 14.38 -8.39 0.74
N VAL A 1004 14.08 -7.98 -0.49
CA VAL A 1004 14.14 -8.75 -1.75
C VAL A 1004 14.74 -7.90 -2.87
N THR A 1005 14.84 -8.42 -4.10
CA THR A 1005 15.15 -7.61 -5.28
C THR A 1005 13.88 -7.32 -6.09
N SER A 1006 13.85 -6.22 -6.84
CA SER A 1006 12.67 -5.72 -7.57
C SER A 1006 12.35 -6.50 -8.85
N SER A 1007 12.62 -7.80 -8.86
CA SER A 1007 12.50 -8.70 -10.01
C SER A 1007 12.27 -10.14 -9.52
N SER A 1008 12.05 -11.07 -10.45
CA SER A 1008 11.67 -12.46 -10.13
C SER A 1008 12.77 -13.47 -10.51
N PRO A 1009 13.68 -13.87 -9.58
CA PRO A 1009 14.64 -14.97 -9.76
C PRO A 1009 14.03 -16.38 -9.85
N SER A 1010 12.73 -16.53 -9.59
CA SER A 1010 11.99 -17.78 -9.76
C SER A 1010 11.84 -18.22 -11.22
N ALA A 1011 11.44 -19.48 -11.42
CA ALA A 1011 11.20 -20.07 -12.74
C ALA A 1011 10.17 -19.30 -13.61
N GLY A 1012 9.24 -18.55 -13.00
CA GLY A 1012 8.33 -17.65 -13.71
C GLY A 1012 9.07 -16.52 -14.45
N GLY A 1013 10.12 -15.98 -13.83
CA GLY A 1013 10.99 -14.94 -14.40
C GLY A 1013 11.75 -15.36 -15.65
N ILE A 1014 11.97 -16.68 -15.85
CA ILE A 1014 12.51 -17.22 -17.11
C ILE A 1014 11.54 -16.93 -18.26
N CYS A 1015 10.25 -17.18 -18.06
CA CYS A 1015 9.23 -17.07 -19.10
C CYS A 1015 8.97 -15.59 -19.46
N THR A 1016 8.80 -14.74 -18.45
CA THR A 1016 8.56 -13.30 -18.64
C THR A 1016 9.81 -12.57 -19.14
N GLY A 1017 11.01 -13.00 -18.71
CA GLY A 1017 12.29 -12.34 -19.02
C GLY A 1017 12.95 -12.74 -20.35
N LEU A 1018 12.49 -13.82 -21.00
CA LEU A 1018 12.96 -14.26 -22.33
C LEU A 1018 11.85 -14.37 -23.39
N GLY A 1019 10.58 -14.21 -23.00
CA GLY A 1019 9.44 -14.40 -23.89
C GLY A 1019 9.24 -15.85 -24.35
N ILE A 1020 9.59 -16.83 -23.50
CA ILE A 1020 9.38 -18.26 -23.80
C ILE A 1020 8.12 -18.79 -23.12
N ALA A 1021 7.43 -19.72 -23.78
CA ALA A 1021 6.22 -20.33 -23.22
C ALA A 1021 6.56 -21.34 -22.10
N PRO A 1022 5.89 -21.32 -20.92
CA PRO A 1022 6.22 -22.18 -19.78
C PRO A 1022 6.32 -23.69 -20.10
N ARG A 1023 5.49 -24.19 -21.03
CA ARG A 1023 5.49 -25.58 -21.50
C ARG A 1023 6.77 -26.04 -22.25
N VAL A 1024 7.69 -25.12 -22.52
CA VAL A 1024 8.97 -25.39 -23.20
C VAL A 1024 10.10 -25.60 -22.19
N LEU A 1025 9.95 -25.07 -20.99
CA LEU A 1025 10.93 -25.20 -19.91
C LEU A 1025 11.00 -26.65 -19.44
N GLY A 1026 12.23 -27.18 -19.38
CA GLY A 1026 12.52 -28.56 -18.96
C GLY A 1026 13.22 -28.60 -17.61
N ASP A 1027 14.41 -29.21 -17.57
CA ASP A 1027 15.19 -29.39 -16.35
C ASP A 1027 15.62 -28.06 -15.73
N LEU A 1028 15.15 -27.82 -14.51
CA LEU A 1028 15.61 -26.74 -13.65
C LEU A 1028 16.53 -27.31 -12.58
N VAL A 1029 17.75 -26.80 -12.52
CA VAL A 1029 18.75 -27.14 -11.51
C VAL A 1029 18.75 -26.06 -10.42
N GLY A 1030 18.39 -26.45 -9.21
CA GLY A 1030 18.44 -25.59 -8.04
C GLY A 1030 19.84 -25.53 -7.45
N VAL A 1031 20.46 -24.35 -7.39
CA VAL A 1031 21.78 -24.17 -6.79
C VAL A 1031 21.63 -23.83 -5.31
N VAL A 1032 22.14 -24.73 -4.48
CA VAL A 1032 22.05 -24.72 -3.02
C VAL A 1032 23.46 -24.69 -2.47
N LYS A 1033 23.82 -23.70 -1.67
CA LYS A 1033 25.07 -23.72 -0.90
C LYS A 1033 24.89 -24.62 0.33
N ALA A 1034 25.91 -25.40 0.70
CA ALA A 1034 25.89 -26.35 1.83
C ALA A 1034 25.73 -25.68 3.22
N TYR A 1035 25.65 -24.36 3.25
CA TYR A 1035 25.27 -23.51 4.37
C TYR A 1035 24.61 -22.28 3.77
N THR A 1036 23.82 -21.54 4.55
CA THR A 1036 23.12 -20.36 4.05
C THR A 1036 23.98 -19.10 4.18
N THR A 1037 23.75 -18.14 3.30
CA THR A 1037 24.32 -16.78 3.41
C THR A 1037 23.31 -15.74 2.96
N ARG A 1038 23.31 -14.58 3.61
CA ARG A 1038 22.48 -13.43 3.26
C ARG A 1038 23.34 -12.17 3.07
N VAL A 1039 22.97 -11.35 2.09
CA VAL A 1039 23.53 -10.01 1.84
C VAL A 1039 22.44 -8.99 2.16
N GLY A 1040 22.78 -7.91 2.87
CA GLY A 1040 21.80 -6.93 3.34
C GLY A 1040 21.08 -7.35 4.62
N SER A 1041 20.08 -6.55 4.99
CA SER A 1041 19.18 -6.72 6.14
C SER A 1041 18.07 -7.74 5.87
N GLY A 1042 17.17 -7.92 6.83
CA GLY A 1042 15.98 -8.78 6.73
C GLY A 1042 16.18 -10.25 7.14
N PRO A 1043 15.10 -11.04 7.23
CA PRO A 1043 15.11 -12.24 8.07
C PRO A 1043 15.99 -13.39 7.60
N PHE A 1044 16.61 -14.04 8.57
CA PHE A 1044 17.52 -15.15 8.38
C PHE A 1044 17.46 -16.17 9.56
N PRO A 1045 16.40 -17.01 9.65
CA PRO A 1045 16.14 -17.90 10.79
C PRO A 1045 17.29 -18.84 11.22
N THR A 1046 18.20 -19.14 10.30
CA THR A 1046 19.31 -20.07 10.47
C THR A 1046 20.67 -19.40 10.70
N GLU A 1047 20.72 -18.07 10.89
CA GLU A 1047 21.96 -17.32 11.14
C GLU A 1047 22.73 -17.81 12.39
N ILE A 1048 24.06 -17.86 12.28
CA ILE A 1048 24.95 -18.21 13.38
C ILE A 1048 25.71 -16.94 13.79
N LEU A 1049 25.27 -16.30 14.87
CA LEU A 1049 25.95 -15.14 15.44
C LEU A 1049 27.26 -15.58 16.14
N GLY A 1050 28.36 -14.89 15.82
CA GLY A 1050 29.69 -15.15 16.38
C GLY A 1050 30.44 -16.31 15.72
N GLN A 1051 31.32 -16.97 16.50
CA GLN A 1051 32.45 -17.75 16.00
C GLN A 1051 32.11 -18.81 14.93
N GLY A 1052 30.95 -19.50 15.03
CA GLY A 1052 30.53 -20.48 14.02
C GLY A 1052 30.24 -19.85 12.65
N GLY A 1053 29.56 -18.70 12.64
CA GLY A 1053 29.32 -17.91 11.44
C GLY A 1053 30.61 -17.27 10.90
N ASP A 1054 31.52 -16.86 11.79
CA ASP A 1054 32.83 -16.30 11.41
C ASP A 1054 33.74 -17.36 10.75
N LEU A 1055 33.70 -18.61 11.21
CA LEU A 1055 34.39 -19.74 10.57
C LEU A 1055 33.84 -20.01 9.17
N LEU A 1056 32.52 -20.15 9.02
CA LEU A 1056 31.88 -20.31 7.71
C LEU A 1056 32.18 -19.14 6.76
N ARG A 1057 32.14 -17.89 7.26
CA ARG A 1057 32.46 -16.70 6.48
C ARG A 1057 33.91 -16.70 6.00
N SER A 1058 34.83 -17.12 6.87
CA SER A 1058 36.28 -17.13 6.58
C SER A 1058 36.65 -18.25 5.61
N ALA A 1059 36.26 -19.49 5.87
CA ALA A 1059 36.53 -20.63 4.99
C ALA A 1059 35.77 -20.49 3.65
N GLY A 1060 34.53 -20.02 3.68
CA GLY A 1060 33.71 -19.76 2.50
C GLY A 1060 34.09 -18.51 1.69
N GLN A 1061 35.00 -17.67 2.19
CA GLN A 1061 35.35 -16.36 1.61
C GLN A 1061 34.11 -15.49 1.33
N GLU A 1062 33.20 -15.42 2.31
CA GLU A 1062 31.88 -14.79 2.15
C GLU A 1062 31.91 -13.29 2.41
N PHE A 1063 32.55 -12.58 1.48
CA PHE A 1063 32.61 -11.13 1.40
C PHE A 1063 32.11 -10.68 0.02
N GLY A 1064 31.47 -9.50 -0.04
CA GLY A 1064 30.98 -8.91 -1.29
C GLY A 1064 32.13 -8.60 -2.25
N THR A 1065 32.09 -9.11 -3.48
CA THR A 1065 33.21 -9.04 -4.45
C THR A 1065 33.63 -7.63 -4.83
N THR A 1066 32.72 -6.66 -4.70
CA THR A 1066 32.90 -5.26 -5.14
C THR A 1066 32.91 -4.29 -3.96
N THR A 1067 32.31 -4.65 -2.82
CA THR A 1067 32.14 -3.79 -1.63
C THR A 1067 32.96 -4.22 -0.43
N GLY A 1068 33.54 -5.44 -0.43
CA GLY A 1068 34.25 -6.02 0.70
C GLY A 1068 33.40 -6.36 1.93
N ARG A 1069 32.10 -5.98 1.96
CA ARG A 1069 31.22 -6.16 3.12
C ARG A 1069 31.09 -7.66 3.47
N PRO A 1070 31.19 -8.04 4.77
CA PRO A 1070 30.99 -9.42 5.21
C PRO A 1070 29.53 -9.84 4.97
N ARG A 1071 29.32 -11.08 4.51
CA ARG A 1071 27.97 -11.67 4.46
C ARG A 1071 27.56 -12.23 5.81
N ARG A 1072 26.26 -12.20 6.08
CA ARG A 1072 25.61 -12.98 7.14
C ARG A 1072 25.69 -14.46 6.77
N CYS A 1073 25.94 -15.35 7.74
CA CYS A 1073 26.19 -16.77 7.49
C CYS A 1073 25.42 -17.65 8.48
N GLY A 1074 24.85 -18.77 8.01
CA GLY A 1074 23.95 -19.61 8.79
C GLY A 1074 23.97 -21.09 8.38
N TRP A 1075 23.28 -21.93 9.15
CA TRP A 1075 23.09 -23.34 8.85
C TRP A 1075 22.18 -23.56 7.63
N LEU A 1076 22.19 -24.76 7.03
CA LEU A 1076 21.37 -25.01 5.85
C LEU A 1076 19.88 -25.07 6.22
N ASP A 1077 19.09 -24.16 5.65
CA ASP A 1077 17.65 -24.03 5.92
C ASP A 1077 16.82 -24.91 4.98
N MET A 1078 16.41 -26.07 5.48
CA MET A 1078 15.63 -27.03 4.71
C MET A 1078 14.16 -26.62 4.58
N ALA A 1079 13.63 -25.80 5.49
CA ALA A 1079 12.26 -25.29 5.42
C ALA A 1079 12.11 -24.28 4.27
N ALA A 1080 13.03 -23.31 4.18
CA ALA A 1080 13.12 -22.37 3.06
C ALA A 1080 13.40 -23.08 1.73
N LEU A 1081 14.36 -24.03 1.70
CA LEU A 1081 14.65 -24.81 0.49
C LEU A 1081 13.46 -25.64 0.00
N LYS A 1082 12.66 -26.22 0.90
CA LYS A 1082 11.48 -27.02 0.54
C LYS A 1082 10.39 -26.17 -0.09
N TYR A 1083 10.18 -24.95 0.40
CA TYR A 1083 9.30 -23.95 -0.21
C TYR A 1083 9.82 -23.51 -1.59
N CYS A 1084 11.11 -23.19 -1.69
CA CYS A 1084 11.77 -22.84 -2.95
C CYS A 1084 11.68 -23.97 -4.01
N CYS A 1085 11.80 -25.23 -3.61
CA CYS A 1085 11.60 -26.38 -4.49
C CYS A 1085 10.15 -26.49 -5.02
N GLN A 1086 9.16 -26.12 -4.21
CA GLN A 1086 7.74 -26.13 -4.62
C GLN A 1086 7.41 -25.03 -5.63
N ILE A 1087 8.00 -23.83 -5.48
CA ILE A 1087 7.83 -22.71 -6.43
C ILE A 1087 8.43 -23.05 -7.79
N ASN A 1088 9.66 -23.58 -7.81
CA ASN A 1088 10.43 -23.73 -9.04
C ASN A 1088 10.26 -25.10 -9.72
N GLY A 1089 9.90 -26.15 -8.97
CA GLY A 1089 9.77 -27.50 -9.53
C GLY A 1089 11.10 -28.10 -10.01
N PHE A 1090 12.18 -27.93 -9.24
CA PHE A 1090 13.52 -28.40 -9.62
C PHE A 1090 13.56 -29.90 -9.95
N SER A 1091 14.21 -30.26 -11.06
CA SER A 1091 14.43 -31.66 -11.43
C SER A 1091 15.68 -32.25 -10.74
N SER A 1092 16.62 -31.39 -10.34
CA SER A 1092 17.79 -31.76 -9.54
C SER A 1092 18.43 -30.56 -8.85
N LEU A 1093 19.36 -30.82 -7.93
CA LEU A 1093 20.10 -29.82 -7.17
C LEU A 1093 21.61 -29.86 -7.48
N ASN A 1094 22.25 -28.72 -7.28
CA ASN A 1094 23.69 -28.54 -7.23
C ASN A 1094 24.09 -28.04 -5.83
N LEU A 1095 24.71 -28.90 -5.02
CA LEU A 1095 25.13 -28.59 -3.65
C LEU A 1095 26.54 -28.00 -3.65
N THR A 1096 26.69 -26.69 -3.51
CA THR A 1096 27.97 -25.98 -3.63
C THR A 1096 28.63 -25.71 -2.28
N LYS A 1097 29.95 -25.47 -2.31
CA LYS A 1097 30.77 -25.16 -1.13
C LYS A 1097 30.70 -26.20 -0.01
N LEU A 1098 30.57 -27.48 -0.36
CA LEU A 1098 30.58 -28.58 0.63
C LEU A 1098 31.94 -28.66 1.34
N ASP A 1099 33.01 -28.27 0.65
CA ASP A 1099 34.38 -28.13 1.17
C ASP A 1099 34.49 -27.21 2.40
N VAL A 1100 33.64 -26.20 2.53
CA VAL A 1100 33.66 -25.23 3.65
C VAL A 1100 33.27 -25.85 5.00
N LEU A 1101 32.60 -27.01 5.00
CA LEU A 1101 32.20 -27.70 6.23
C LEU A 1101 33.28 -28.66 6.79
N SER A 1102 34.44 -28.75 6.13
CA SER A 1102 35.43 -29.84 6.33
C SER A 1102 36.35 -29.75 7.56
N ASP A 1103 36.16 -28.72 8.39
CA ASP A 1103 36.82 -28.51 9.69
C ASP A 1103 35.79 -28.45 10.84
N LEU A 1104 34.52 -28.77 10.59
CA LEU A 1104 33.45 -28.74 11.58
C LEU A 1104 33.21 -30.15 12.16
N PRO A 1105 33.21 -30.34 13.50
CA PRO A 1105 32.97 -31.66 14.11
C PRO A 1105 31.49 -32.06 14.07
N LYS A 1106 30.59 -31.08 13.91
CA LYS A 1106 29.13 -31.22 13.85
C LYS A 1106 28.55 -30.21 12.86
N ILE A 1107 27.48 -30.60 12.17
CA ILE A 1107 26.76 -29.76 11.21
C ILE A 1107 25.27 -29.80 11.58
N LEU A 1108 24.58 -28.66 11.53
CA LEU A 1108 23.14 -28.60 11.75
C LEU A 1108 22.38 -28.32 10.45
N LEU A 1109 21.18 -28.90 10.33
CA LEU A 1109 20.18 -28.61 9.30
C LEU A 1109 18.92 -28.03 9.95
N GLY A 1110 18.44 -26.87 9.51
CA GLY A 1110 17.16 -26.32 9.96
C GLY A 1110 15.99 -27.02 9.27
N VAL A 1111 15.42 -28.07 9.90
CA VAL A 1111 14.49 -29.00 9.23
C VAL A 1111 13.02 -28.57 9.29
N ALA A 1112 12.64 -27.77 10.29
CA ALA A 1112 11.29 -27.21 10.43
C ALA A 1112 11.31 -25.92 11.24
N TYR A 1113 10.22 -25.16 11.18
CA TYR A 1113 9.96 -24.02 12.06
C TYR A 1113 8.77 -24.34 12.98
N LYS A 1114 8.80 -23.87 14.23
CA LYS A 1114 7.68 -23.94 15.19
C LYS A 1114 7.29 -22.54 15.64
N GLN A 1115 5.98 -22.31 15.81
CA GLN A 1115 5.46 -21.13 16.51
C GLN A 1115 5.85 -21.16 18.01
N LYS A 1116 5.73 -20.02 18.71
CA LYS A 1116 6.11 -19.87 20.13
C LYS A 1116 5.37 -20.82 21.08
N ASP A 1117 4.19 -21.30 20.71
CA ASP A 1117 3.41 -22.33 21.43
C ASP A 1117 3.89 -23.77 21.15
N GLY A 1118 4.92 -23.94 20.31
CA GLY A 1118 5.42 -25.23 19.83
C GLY A 1118 4.69 -25.77 18.59
N THR A 1119 3.67 -25.09 18.05
CA THR A 1119 2.91 -25.55 16.88
C THR A 1119 3.78 -25.54 15.61
N PRO A 1120 3.93 -26.68 14.90
CA PRO A 1120 4.74 -26.72 13.68
C PRO A 1120 4.17 -25.86 12.54
N ILE A 1121 5.00 -25.00 11.97
CA ILE A 1121 4.67 -24.21 10.78
C ILE A 1121 4.81 -25.11 9.54
N LYS A 1122 3.81 -25.11 8.66
CA LYS A 1122 3.68 -26.08 7.55
C LYS A 1122 4.44 -25.70 6.27
N SER A 1123 4.87 -24.45 6.16
CA SER A 1123 5.52 -23.83 5.00
C SER A 1123 6.37 -22.66 5.49
N PHE A 1124 7.25 -22.14 4.63
CA PHE A 1124 7.89 -20.84 4.86
C PHE A 1124 6.81 -19.74 5.07
N PRO A 1125 6.87 -18.93 6.15
CA PRO A 1125 5.95 -17.82 6.38
C PRO A 1125 6.04 -16.71 5.32
N SER A 1126 4.94 -15.99 5.11
CA SER A 1126 4.88 -14.80 4.25
C SER A 1126 4.86 -13.47 5.02
N ASP A 1127 4.53 -13.49 6.32
CA ASP A 1127 4.61 -12.30 7.17
C ASP A 1127 6.06 -12.13 7.65
N LEU A 1128 6.61 -10.94 7.41
CA LEU A 1128 7.96 -10.59 7.85
C LEU A 1128 8.16 -10.83 9.36
N ARG A 1129 7.15 -10.49 10.18
CA ARG A 1129 7.21 -10.63 11.64
C ARG A 1129 7.22 -12.09 12.08
N ASP A 1130 6.61 -13.00 11.32
CA ASP A 1130 6.70 -14.45 11.57
C ASP A 1130 8.10 -15.00 11.24
N LEU A 1131 8.85 -14.34 10.35
CA LEU A 1131 10.24 -14.70 10.04
C LEU A 1131 11.24 -14.09 11.03
N GLU A 1132 11.09 -12.82 11.39
CA GLU A 1132 11.93 -12.13 12.38
C GLU A 1132 11.87 -12.83 13.75
N GLN A 1133 10.68 -13.30 14.16
CA GLN A 1133 10.51 -14.06 15.39
C GLN A 1133 11.26 -15.40 15.41
N LEU A 1134 11.67 -15.94 14.24
CA LEU A 1134 12.49 -17.15 14.10
C LEU A 1134 14.02 -16.87 14.10
N GLU A 1135 14.47 -15.62 13.95
CA GLU A 1135 15.91 -15.27 13.99
C GLU A 1135 16.54 -15.34 15.38
N ALA A 1136 15.73 -15.57 16.42
CA ALA A 1136 16.16 -15.55 17.80
C ALA A 1136 17.10 -16.72 18.17
N CYS A 1137 18.40 -16.48 18.01
CA CYS A 1137 19.55 -17.36 18.32
C CYS A 1137 19.26 -18.35 19.48
N PRO A 1138 19.26 -19.69 19.24
CA PRO A 1138 19.10 -20.71 20.30
C PRO A 1138 20.08 -20.55 21.47
N CYS A 1139 21.19 -19.90 21.16
CA CYS A 1139 22.28 -19.36 21.96
C CYS A 1139 21.86 -18.73 23.31
N LEU A 1140 20.72 -18.01 23.34
CA LEU A 1140 20.24 -17.30 24.53
C LEU A 1140 19.34 -18.15 25.46
N SER A 1141 18.85 -19.29 24.98
CA SER A 1141 17.92 -20.17 25.72
C SER A 1141 18.49 -20.64 27.06
N LEU A 1142 19.81 -20.87 27.15
CA LEU A 1142 20.49 -21.38 28.35
C LEU A 1142 20.71 -20.37 29.48
N LEU A 1143 20.39 -19.08 29.29
CA LEU A 1143 20.68 -18.03 30.29
C LEU A 1143 19.47 -17.23 30.78
N PHE A 1144 18.42 -17.06 29.96
CA PHE A 1144 17.33 -16.12 30.30
C PHE A 1144 15.89 -16.68 30.23
N GLY A 1145 15.68 -17.91 29.74
CA GLY A 1145 14.40 -18.62 29.94
C GLY A 1145 13.15 -17.99 29.31
N TYR A 1146 13.30 -17.25 28.20
CA TYR A 1146 12.19 -16.75 27.39
C TYR A 1146 11.87 -17.71 26.23
N ASP A 1147 10.57 -17.96 26.00
CA ASP A 1147 10.09 -18.81 24.91
C ASP A 1147 10.15 -18.08 23.56
N MET A 1148 11.13 -18.47 22.74
CA MET A 1148 11.35 -17.96 21.38
C MET A 1148 10.69 -18.87 20.32
N MET A 1149 10.61 -18.39 19.08
CA MET A 1149 10.09 -19.17 17.96
C MET A 1149 11.22 -20.03 17.39
N PHE A 1150 11.12 -21.36 17.54
CA PHE A 1150 12.27 -22.25 17.31
C PHE A 1150 12.36 -22.77 15.87
N VAL A 1151 13.56 -22.67 15.29
CA VAL A 1151 14.01 -23.56 14.21
C VAL A 1151 14.37 -24.91 14.84
N ASP A 1152 13.74 -25.99 14.38
CA ASP A 1152 14.13 -27.36 14.71
C ASP A 1152 15.39 -27.71 13.92
N TYR A 1153 16.45 -28.11 14.64
CA TYR A 1153 17.72 -28.52 14.04
C TYR A 1153 17.91 -30.04 14.10
N GLU A 1154 18.26 -30.65 12.96
CA GLU A 1154 18.83 -32.00 12.91
C GLU A 1154 20.36 -31.90 12.98
N GLU A 1155 20.97 -32.62 13.93
CA GLU A 1155 22.43 -32.67 14.10
C GLU A 1155 23.02 -33.86 13.34
N LEU A 1156 23.93 -33.57 12.40
CA LEU A 1156 24.68 -34.55 11.64
C LEU A 1156 26.17 -34.52 12.04
N PRO A 1157 26.86 -35.67 12.01
CA PRO A 1157 28.30 -35.70 12.20
C PRO A 1157 29.00 -34.91 11.09
N GLY A 1158 29.99 -34.10 11.44
CA GLY A 1158 30.86 -33.47 10.46
C GLY A 1158 32.00 -34.38 10.00
N TRP A 1159 32.97 -33.82 9.30
CA TRP A 1159 34.20 -34.49 8.91
C TRP A 1159 35.39 -33.54 9.10
N GLU A 1160 36.52 -34.08 9.53
CA GLU A 1160 37.78 -33.35 9.76
C GLU A 1160 38.79 -33.76 8.67
N SER A 1161 38.50 -33.41 7.42
CA SER A 1161 39.31 -33.84 6.26
C SER A 1161 39.01 -33.03 5.00
N ASP A 1162 40.04 -32.44 4.38
CA ASP A 1162 39.89 -31.74 3.10
C ASP A 1162 39.31 -32.63 1.99
N ILE A 1163 38.25 -32.15 1.33
CA ILE A 1163 37.59 -32.78 0.18
C ILE A 1163 37.79 -32.01 -1.14
N SER A 1164 38.55 -30.91 -1.14
CA SER A 1164 38.75 -30.01 -2.30
C SER A 1164 39.27 -30.72 -3.56
N SER A 1165 40.01 -31.81 -3.39
CA SER A 1165 40.61 -32.63 -4.45
C SER A 1165 39.75 -33.85 -4.85
N VAL A 1166 38.60 -34.07 -4.23
CA VAL A 1166 37.72 -35.23 -4.51
C VAL A 1166 36.95 -35.01 -5.81
N ARG A 1167 36.86 -36.05 -6.68
CA ARG A 1167 36.18 -35.97 -7.98
C ARG A 1167 35.12 -37.06 -8.21
N ASN A 1168 35.10 -38.14 -7.41
CA ASN A 1168 34.06 -39.17 -7.45
C ASN A 1168 33.23 -39.16 -6.16
N TYR A 1169 31.91 -39.41 -6.26
CA TYR A 1169 31.03 -39.44 -5.08
C TYR A 1169 31.43 -40.52 -4.06
N SER A 1170 31.92 -41.67 -4.53
CA SER A 1170 32.41 -42.79 -3.69
C SER A 1170 33.51 -42.41 -2.72
N ASP A 1171 34.31 -41.40 -3.07
CA ASP A 1171 35.57 -41.07 -2.43
C ASP A 1171 35.39 -39.99 -1.35
N LEU A 1172 34.19 -39.40 -1.25
CA LEU A 1172 33.80 -38.51 -0.17
C LEU A 1172 33.74 -39.25 1.18
N PRO A 1173 34.08 -38.57 2.30
CA PRO A 1173 33.86 -39.07 3.66
C PRO A 1173 32.42 -39.57 3.86
N GLN A 1174 32.23 -40.58 4.72
CA GLN A 1174 30.90 -41.13 4.96
C GLN A 1174 29.92 -40.08 5.49
N ALA A 1175 30.37 -39.21 6.41
CA ALA A 1175 29.59 -38.09 6.92
C ALA A 1175 29.19 -37.09 5.82
N ALA A 1176 30.11 -36.75 4.90
CA ALA A 1176 29.83 -35.87 3.77
C ALA A 1176 28.80 -36.47 2.78
N ARG A 1177 28.81 -37.80 2.59
CA ARG A 1177 27.78 -38.47 1.78
C ARG A 1177 26.42 -38.51 2.49
N GLN A 1178 26.41 -38.84 3.79
CA GLN A 1178 25.20 -38.81 4.61
C GLN A 1178 24.57 -37.41 4.62
N TYR A 1179 25.37 -36.35 4.71
CA TYR A 1179 24.91 -34.96 4.59
C TYR A 1179 24.17 -34.68 3.27
N VAL A 1180 24.72 -35.13 2.14
CA VAL A 1180 24.07 -35.03 0.81
C VAL A 1180 22.79 -35.89 0.75
N GLU A 1181 22.83 -37.11 1.28
CA GLU A 1181 21.70 -38.06 1.24
C GLU A 1181 20.52 -37.60 2.12
N THR A 1182 20.77 -37.00 3.30
CA THR A 1182 19.73 -36.39 4.14
C THR A 1182 19.07 -35.18 3.45
N ILE A 1183 19.84 -34.36 2.71
CA ILE A 1183 19.28 -33.24 1.92
C ILE A 1183 18.31 -33.75 0.85
N GLU A 1184 18.66 -34.84 0.16
CA GLU A 1184 17.78 -35.48 -0.84
C GLU A 1184 16.52 -36.06 -0.20
N GLU A 1185 16.63 -36.73 0.95
CA GLU A 1185 15.50 -37.35 1.66
C GLU A 1185 14.49 -36.30 2.17
N LEU A 1186 14.97 -35.19 2.73
CA LEU A 1186 14.12 -34.12 3.28
C LEU A 1186 13.38 -33.29 2.21
N LEU A 1187 14.00 -33.09 1.04
CA LEU A 1187 13.45 -32.32 -0.08
C LEU A 1187 12.68 -33.17 -1.10
N GLY A 1188 13.07 -34.43 -1.29
CA GLY A 1188 12.56 -35.29 -2.36
C GLY A 1188 13.11 -34.97 -3.76
N VAL A 1189 14.20 -34.20 -3.84
CA VAL A 1189 14.85 -33.76 -5.08
C VAL A 1189 16.32 -34.25 -5.09
N PRO A 1190 16.81 -34.93 -6.14
CA PRO A 1190 18.15 -35.50 -6.16
C PRO A 1190 19.25 -34.45 -6.35
N VAL A 1191 20.39 -34.62 -5.68
CA VAL A 1191 21.60 -33.81 -5.90
C VAL A 1191 22.43 -34.49 -6.99
N HIS A 1192 22.47 -33.90 -8.19
CA HIS A 1192 23.28 -34.45 -9.30
C HIS A 1192 24.70 -33.85 -9.37
N TYR A 1193 24.90 -32.68 -8.76
CA TYR A 1193 26.15 -31.92 -8.81
C TYR A 1193 26.57 -31.51 -7.40
N ILE A 1194 27.85 -31.65 -7.05
CA ILE A 1194 28.39 -31.28 -5.73
C ILE A 1194 29.68 -30.48 -5.92
N GLY A 1195 29.69 -29.22 -5.48
CA GLY A 1195 30.84 -28.33 -5.54
C GLY A 1195 31.75 -28.49 -4.31
N VAL A 1196 33.00 -28.89 -4.56
CA VAL A 1196 34.07 -29.03 -3.56
C VAL A 1196 35.22 -28.05 -3.85
N GLY A 1197 34.89 -26.77 -3.91
CA GLY A 1197 35.85 -25.68 -4.14
C GLY A 1197 35.49 -24.76 -5.32
N PRO A 1198 36.28 -23.69 -5.55
CA PRO A 1198 35.98 -22.65 -6.53
C PRO A 1198 36.37 -22.98 -7.98
N GLY A 1199 37.33 -23.90 -8.20
CA GLY A 1199 37.84 -24.23 -9.54
C GLY A 1199 36.79 -24.91 -10.44
N ARG A 1200 36.93 -24.75 -11.77
CA ARG A 1200 36.00 -25.29 -12.78
C ARG A 1200 35.90 -26.82 -12.75
N ASP A 1201 37.00 -27.49 -12.43
CA ASP A 1201 37.11 -28.95 -12.30
C ASP A 1201 36.59 -29.50 -10.94
N ALA A 1202 36.44 -28.63 -9.93
CA ALA A 1202 36.07 -29.01 -8.57
C ALA A 1202 34.55 -29.24 -8.41
N LEU A 1203 34.00 -30.12 -9.26
CA LEU A 1203 32.61 -30.53 -9.27
C LEU A 1203 32.52 -32.06 -9.37
N ILE A 1204 31.81 -32.67 -8.43
CA ILE A 1204 31.51 -34.11 -8.40
C ILE A 1204 30.13 -34.33 -9.02
N TYR A 1205 29.98 -35.40 -9.79
CA TYR A 1205 28.70 -35.84 -10.36
C TYR A 1205 28.19 -37.08 -9.62
N LYS A 1206 26.87 -37.19 -9.44
CA LYS A 1206 26.16 -38.30 -8.77
C LYS A 1206 25.05 -38.83 -9.68
#